data_AF-A0A5D0RRP2-F1
#
_entry.id   AF-A0A5D0RRP2-F1
#
_cell.length_a   1.000
_cell.length_b   1.000
_cell.length_c   1.000
_cell.angle_alpha   90.00
_cell.angle_beta   90.00
_cell.angle_gamma   90.00
#
_symmetry.space_group_name_H-M   'P 1'
#
loop_
_entity.id
_entity.type
_entity.pdbx_description
1 polymer ?
#
loop_
_entity_poly.entity_id
_entity_poly.type
_entity_poly.pdbx_seq_one_letter_code
_entity_poly.pdbx_strand_id
1 'polypeptide(L)'
;MKFFVIISTFVFVVLFIAGCPDKPVNETFQVTISASPTNAGQVSGEGTFEDGSEVTVIATPNNNWGFAGWFEDNIRVSDDKLYTFKIDNDRELTAYFTQEFIITLTHSSGGTIKLENDDEHIALSYAELEGIWDIKITWHIKELNGFPDTFVMLIERQKSGDFTGVVELEGSVPDIPVTGTVEENGDILFSFVVESHTQFIPDYHFYFTGSVTGNTITGNCEMYEDEKSKIPDKEGTFQAKIREAQIEEVRYGDTITFIIEPDNDHDIDDVKIDWISEGPLASHTFNNINKNHYLHAEFKTKTHTIVATSGEGGTIVPAGLIEVEDGNNQTFEASPTESHVVDDMVVDGFSIGPLPSYTFINVTEDHTIYVIFKLKTFIITATAGEGGSIVPSGEITVSYGSSESFEIIPDEGYAVDDVKVDGSSIGEWTGTWWFHNIKDDHSIHASFKEIPSTPPDFNMLYISSKDFPMGDDEEQTTVNEPFYIGETEVTYELWYTVRFWAEYNGYTFDNKGREGSSGQIGADPTLTKKNHPVTSINWRDAVIWCNALSEMIGKEPVYRDIYDEVLKDSTLEIEDGIATTKIDDYNGYRLPTNKEWELAARYIGPNKPSEEPLKSEAIYMDGIYWTPGNYPSGASDDYENESAVDHVAWYRENSGGSTKNVGQKAPNTRGIYDMSGNVSEWCFNKSGASRVIKGGDWYSEPQFLRVGDPYQSLQPSLSLNKLGFRIARTVE
;
A
#
# COMPACT_ATOMS: atom_id res chain seq x y z
N MET A 1 -56.24 123.37 60.10
CA MET A 1 -55.75 124.76 60.25
C MET A 1 -54.29 124.67 60.67
N LYS A 2 -53.36 124.75 59.70
CA LYS A 2 -52.28 125.77 59.61
C LYS A 2 -51.56 126.04 60.94
N PHE A 3 -50.24 126.14 61.11
CA PHE A 3 -49.03 126.28 60.27
C PHE A 3 -47.86 126.22 61.31
N PHE A 4 -46.74 125.51 61.07
CA PHE A 4 -45.40 126.05 60.73
C PHE A 4 -44.49 126.55 61.89
N VAL A 5 -43.16 126.38 61.68
CA VAL A 5 -42.00 127.16 62.22
C VAL A 5 -41.60 126.87 63.69
N ILE A 6 -40.34 126.71 64.15
CA ILE A 6 -38.95 126.58 63.62
C ILE A 6 -37.98 126.55 64.85
N ILE A 7 -36.77 125.94 64.72
CA ILE A 7 -35.48 126.23 65.45
C ILE A 7 -35.46 126.09 66.99
N SER A 8 -34.36 125.79 67.71
CA SER A 8 -33.18 124.93 67.60
C SER A 8 -32.52 124.89 69.00
N THR A 9 -31.74 123.84 69.27
CA THR A 9 -30.59 123.73 70.21
C THR A 9 -30.74 123.62 71.74
N PHE A 10 -29.90 122.69 72.24
CA PHE A 10 -29.15 122.60 73.51
C PHE A 10 -29.68 121.77 74.72
N VAL A 11 -29.14 120.54 74.81
CA VAL A 11 -28.48 119.79 75.92
C VAL A 11 -28.85 120.10 77.38
N PHE A 12 -29.28 119.09 78.16
CA PHE A 12 -28.53 118.45 79.28
C PHE A 12 -29.33 117.33 80.02
N VAL A 13 -28.77 116.12 79.93
CA VAL A 13 -28.56 114.98 80.88
C VAL A 13 -29.33 114.91 82.23
N VAL A 14 -29.85 113.71 82.59
CA VAL A 14 -29.45 112.87 83.78
C VAL A 14 -30.54 111.86 84.27
N LEU A 15 -30.15 110.57 84.27
CA LEU A 15 -30.44 109.41 85.14
C LEU A 15 -31.88 108.98 85.48
N PHE A 16 -32.26 107.70 85.68
CA PHE A 16 -31.79 106.30 85.52
C PHE A 16 -32.89 105.49 86.26
N ILE A 17 -33.31 104.27 85.85
CA ILE A 17 -33.40 103.00 86.65
C ILE A 17 -33.61 101.81 85.68
N ALA A 18 -32.83 100.75 85.93
CA ALA A 18 -32.70 99.40 85.34
C ALA A 18 -34.00 98.63 85.01
N GLY A 19 -34.05 97.58 84.16
CA GLY A 19 -33.04 96.70 83.59
C GLY A 19 -33.33 95.22 83.94
N CYS A 20 -33.75 94.42 82.96
CA CYS A 20 -33.79 92.94 82.96
C CYS A 20 -33.27 92.49 81.56
N PRO A 21 -32.41 91.46 81.42
CA PRO A 21 -31.66 91.22 80.18
C PRO A 21 -32.44 90.39 79.15
N ASP A 22 -32.46 90.84 77.89
CA ASP A 22 -32.86 90.03 76.73
C ASP A 22 -31.76 89.01 76.37
N LYS A 23 -32.16 87.81 75.93
CA LYS A 23 -31.28 86.74 75.40
C LYS A 23 -30.51 87.23 74.14
N PRO A 24 -29.30 86.72 73.85
CA PRO A 24 -28.63 86.99 72.59
C PRO A 24 -29.45 86.38 71.43
N VAL A 25 -29.67 87.15 70.37
CA VAL A 25 -30.18 86.64 69.08
C VAL A 25 -28.94 86.23 68.28
N ASN A 26 -28.79 84.94 67.99
CA ASN A 26 -27.74 84.46 67.07
C ASN A 26 -28.09 84.93 65.65
N GLU A 27 -27.09 85.42 64.90
CA GLU A 27 -27.25 85.74 63.48
C GLU A 27 -27.45 84.44 62.70
N THR A 28 -28.42 84.43 61.79
CA THR A 28 -28.80 83.26 61.00
C THR A 28 -28.83 83.59 59.52
N PHE A 29 -28.38 82.66 58.67
CA PHE A 29 -28.34 82.79 57.22
C PHE A 29 -29.22 81.74 56.53
N GLN A 30 -29.72 82.07 55.35
CA GLN A 30 -30.62 81.23 54.56
C GLN A 30 -29.87 80.53 53.42
N VAL A 31 -30.07 79.22 53.28
CA VAL A 31 -29.68 78.46 52.09
C VAL A 31 -30.93 78.15 51.29
N THR A 32 -30.98 78.65 50.06
CA THR A 32 -31.97 78.25 49.05
C THR A 32 -31.31 77.34 48.03
N ILE A 33 -32.00 76.26 47.66
CA ILE A 33 -31.51 75.32 46.66
C ILE A 33 -32.54 75.14 45.54
N SER A 34 -32.08 74.91 44.33
CA SER A 34 -32.96 74.56 43.21
C SER A 34 -32.33 73.48 42.32
N ALA A 35 -33.17 72.75 41.60
CA ALA A 35 -32.76 71.80 40.58
C ALA A 35 -32.97 72.42 39.19
N SER A 36 -32.00 72.23 38.30
CA SER A 36 -32.06 72.71 36.92
C SER A 36 -31.62 71.60 35.94
N PRO A 37 -32.52 71.10 35.08
CA PRO A 37 -33.97 71.34 35.05
C PRO A 37 -34.69 70.88 36.33
N THR A 38 -35.82 71.50 36.66
CA THR A 38 -36.55 71.23 37.93
C THR A 38 -37.07 69.79 38.03
N ASN A 39 -37.28 69.11 36.90
CA ASN A 39 -37.71 67.71 36.82
C ASN A 39 -36.55 66.71 36.72
N ALA A 40 -35.29 67.18 36.66
CA ALA A 40 -34.12 66.34 36.42
C ALA A 40 -33.52 65.71 37.68
N GLY A 41 -33.85 66.24 38.86
CA GLY A 41 -33.40 65.68 40.12
C GLY A 41 -34.06 66.36 41.31
N GLN A 42 -33.89 65.74 42.47
CA GLN A 42 -34.32 66.28 43.76
C GLN A 42 -33.13 66.89 44.49
N VAL A 43 -33.38 67.97 45.19
CA VAL A 43 -32.40 68.66 46.02
C VAL A 43 -32.91 68.72 47.46
N SER A 44 -32.02 68.55 48.44
CA SER A 44 -32.36 68.63 49.86
C SER A 44 -31.22 69.28 50.67
N GLY A 45 -31.54 69.84 51.84
CA GLY A 45 -30.60 70.55 52.70
C GLY A 45 -30.81 72.07 52.81
N GLU A 46 -31.91 72.61 52.25
CA GLU A 46 -32.29 74.02 52.43
C GLU A 46 -32.77 74.32 53.85
N GLY A 47 -32.64 75.58 54.27
CA GLY A 47 -33.06 76.01 55.59
C GLY A 47 -32.41 77.31 56.07
N THR A 48 -32.70 77.65 57.33
CA THR A 48 -32.08 78.76 58.05
C THR A 48 -31.15 78.20 59.11
N PHE A 49 -29.88 78.59 59.08
CA PHE A 49 -28.82 78.03 59.91
C PHE A 49 -28.10 79.14 60.68
N GLU A 50 -27.57 78.85 61.87
CA GLU A 50 -26.76 79.81 62.64
C GLU A 50 -25.41 80.06 61.95
N ASP A 51 -24.92 81.30 62.01
CA ASP A 51 -23.59 81.68 61.49
C ASP A 51 -22.48 80.69 61.91
N GLY A 52 -21.67 80.27 60.95
CA GLY A 52 -20.56 79.32 61.11
C GLY A 52 -20.95 77.84 61.14
N SER A 53 -22.24 77.49 61.07
CA SER A 53 -22.72 76.10 61.02
C SER A 53 -22.28 75.40 59.72
N GLU A 54 -22.03 74.08 59.78
CA GLU A 54 -21.83 73.27 58.59
C GLU A 54 -23.18 72.85 58.01
N VAL A 55 -23.39 73.14 56.73
CA VAL A 55 -24.58 72.79 55.95
C VAL A 55 -24.16 71.80 54.86
N THR A 56 -24.95 70.74 54.68
CA THR A 56 -24.77 69.77 53.59
C THR A 56 -25.99 69.79 52.69
N VAL A 57 -25.78 70.06 51.41
CA VAL A 57 -26.81 69.95 50.38
C VAL A 57 -26.60 68.68 49.58
N ILE A 58 -27.69 68.01 49.22
CA ILE A 58 -27.69 66.72 48.54
C ILE A 58 -28.50 66.83 47.25
N ALA A 59 -27.88 66.45 46.13
CA ALA A 59 -28.53 66.33 44.83
C ALA A 59 -28.70 64.86 44.49
N THR A 60 -29.95 64.45 44.28
CA THR A 60 -30.32 63.10 43.88
C THR A 60 -30.89 63.18 42.45
N PRO A 61 -30.15 62.78 41.41
CA PRO A 61 -30.68 62.76 40.06
C PRO A 61 -31.91 61.85 39.93
N ASN A 62 -32.86 62.26 39.11
CA ASN A 62 -33.94 61.39 38.68
C ASN A 62 -33.42 60.42 37.61
N ASN A 63 -34.15 59.32 37.34
CA ASN A 63 -33.77 58.34 36.32
C ASN A 63 -33.42 59.01 34.97
N ASN A 64 -32.33 58.56 34.35
CA ASN A 64 -31.80 59.04 33.06
C ASN A 64 -31.20 60.46 33.10
N TRP A 65 -30.91 60.97 34.29
CA TRP A 65 -30.17 62.21 34.51
C TRP A 65 -28.93 61.96 35.35
N GLY A 66 -27.82 62.53 34.91
CA GLY A 66 -26.58 62.67 35.65
C GLY A 66 -26.56 63.94 36.49
N PHE A 67 -25.89 63.89 37.63
CA PHE A 67 -25.58 65.11 38.37
C PHE A 67 -24.45 65.82 37.64
N ALA A 68 -24.76 66.98 37.03
CA ALA A 68 -23.73 67.77 36.42
C ALA A 68 -22.87 68.39 37.52
N GLY A 69 -23.45 69.12 38.49
CA GLY A 69 -22.70 69.78 39.58
C GLY A 69 -23.55 70.77 40.37
N TRP A 70 -23.02 71.28 41.49
CA TRP A 70 -23.59 72.40 42.24
C TRP A 70 -23.02 73.72 41.74
N PHE A 71 -23.88 74.72 41.56
CA PHE A 71 -23.50 76.04 41.04
C PHE A 71 -24.06 77.16 41.92
N GLU A 72 -23.26 78.22 42.09
CA GLU A 72 -23.63 79.48 42.73
C GLU A 72 -23.26 80.60 41.77
N ASP A 73 -24.19 81.51 41.44
CA ASP A 73 -23.96 82.57 40.44
C ASP A 73 -23.41 82.07 39.08
N ASN A 74 -23.85 80.87 38.65
CA ASN A 74 -23.34 80.13 37.49
C ASN A 74 -21.87 79.67 37.56
N ILE A 75 -21.23 79.79 38.72
CA ILE A 75 -19.91 79.25 38.99
C ILE A 75 -20.09 77.89 39.66
N ARG A 76 -19.43 76.86 39.12
CA ARG A 76 -19.44 75.53 39.71
C ARG A 76 -18.69 75.55 41.05
N VAL A 77 -19.36 75.09 42.11
CA VAL A 77 -18.82 75.05 43.47
C VAL A 77 -18.58 73.63 43.98
N SER A 78 -19.19 72.61 43.36
CA SER A 78 -18.92 71.20 43.66
C SER A 78 -19.25 70.28 42.49
N ASP A 79 -18.44 69.24 42.30
CA ASP A 79 -18.70 68.09 41.43
C ASP A 79 -19.46 66.97 42.19
N ASP A 80 -19.43 67.02 43.52
CA ASP A 80 -19.98 65.97 44.38
C ASP A 80 -21.48 66.19 44.63
N LYS A 81 -22.25 65.11 44.50
CA LYS A 81 -23.70 65.07 44.80
C LYS A 81 -23.99 65.53 46.24
N LEU A 82 -23.08 65.25 47.16
CA LEU A 82 -23.08 65.76 48.53
C LEU A 82 -22.08 66.92 48.63
N TYR A 83 -22.57 68.12 48.88
CA TYR A 83 -21.72 69.29 49.03
C TYR A 83 -21.88 69.89 50.43
N THR A 84 -20.82 69.84 51.23
CA THR A 84 -20.77 70.38 52.59
C THR A 84 -19.94 71.66 52.63
N PHE A 85 -20.47 72.71 53.24
CA PHE A 85 -19.80 73.99 53.41
C PHE A 85 -20.19 74.66 54.73
N LYS A 86 -19.40 75.65 55.18
CA LYS A 86 -19.78 76.51 56.32
C LYS A 86 -20.57 77.71 55.82
N ILE A 87 -21.64 78.06 56.54
CA ILE A 87 -22.49 79.19 56.19
C ILE A 87 -22.10 80.44 56.98
N ASP A 88 -21.74 81.50 56.28
CA ASP A 88 -21.39 82.83 56.83
C ASP A 88 -22.11 83.98 56.08
N ASN A 89 -22.96 83.64 55.11
CA ASN A 89 -23.90 84.52 54.42
C ASN A 89 -25.05 83.70 53.80
N ASP A 90 -26.11 84.38 53.33
CA ASP A 90 -27.16 83.73 52.54
C ASP A 90 -26.58 83.16 51.23
N ARG A 91 -26.98 81.95 50.85
CA ARG A 91 -26.47 81.24 49.65
C ARG A 91 -27.60 80.69 48.79
N GLU A 92 -27.47 80.85 47.48
CA GLU A 92 -28.39 80.28 46.48
C GLU A 92 -27.63 79.26 45.61
N LEU A 93 -27.97 77.98 45.73
CA LEU A 93 -27.31 76.90 45.00
C LEU A 93 -28.25 76.25 43.99
N THR A 94 -27.74 76.04 42.78
CA THR A 94 -28.45 75.28 41.74
C THR A 94 -27.73 73.97 41.48
N ALA A 95 -28.40 72.85 41.73
CA ALA A 95 -27.97 71.54 41.23
C ALA A 95 -28.31 71.46 39.74
N TYR A 96 -27.29 71.45 38.89
CA TYR A 96 -27.47 71.18 37.47
C TYR A 96 -27.42 69.68 37.21
N PHE A 97 -28.31 69.23 36.34
CA PHE A 97 -28.38 67.85 35.89
C PHE A 97 -28.27 67.82 34.37
N THR A 98 -27.62 66.78 33.83
CA THR A 98 -27.51 66.53 32.39
C THR A 98 -28.16 65.20 32.06
N GLN A 99 -28.74 65.05 30.88
CA GLN A 99 -29.27 63.75 30.47
C GLN A 99 -28.12 62.77 30.20
N GLU A 100 -28.26 61.53 30.66
CA GLU A 100 -27.31 60.43 30.45
C GLU A 100 -27.91 59.40 29.48
N PHE A 101 -27.07 58.88 28.60
CA PHE A 101 -27.37 57.80 27.66
C PHE A 101 -26.33 56.69 27.82
N ILE A 102 -26.64 55.53 27.24
CA ILE A 102 -25.74 54.38 27.24
C ILE A 102 -25.37 53.96 25.82
N ILE A 103 -24.12 53.55 25.64
CA ILE A 103 -23.67 52.82 24.46
C ILE A 103 -23.40 51.39 24.87
N THR A 104 -24.11 50.45 24.26
CA THR A 104 -23.93 49.02 24.51
C THR A 104 -22.99 48.44 23.45
N LEU A 105 -21.89 47.84 23.90
CA LEU A 105 -20.87 47.21 23.04
C LEU A 105 -20.93 45.70 23.20
N THR A 106 -20.96 44.97 22.10
CA THR A 106 -20.83 43.50 22.12
C THR A 106 -20.01 43.00 20.96
N HIS A 107 -19.42 41.81 21.06
CA HIS A 107 -18.70 41.24 19.93
C HIS A 107 -18.76 39.71 19.92
N SER A 108 -18.52 39.09 18.76
CA SER A 108 -18.27 37.65 18.66
C SER A 108 -16.87 37.30 19.20
N SER A 109 -16.56 36.01 19.33
CA SER A 109 -15.18 35.57 19.55
C SER A 109 -14.28 35.98 18.37
N GLY A 110 -12.99 36.23 18.61
CA GLY A 110 -12.01 36.56 17.56
C GLY A 110 -11.57 38.02 17.52
N GLY A 111 -11.85 38.80 18.57
CA GLY A 111 -11.39 40.18 18.71
C GLY A 111 -12.02 40.92 19.88
N THR A 112 -11.80 42.23 19.94
CA THR A 112 -12.25 43.10 21.04
C THR A 112 -12.71 44.48 20.52
N ILE A 113 -13.51 45.17 21.32
CA ILE A 113 -13.87 46.59 21.11
C ILE A 113 -13.29 47.39 22.28
N LYS A 114 -12.63 48.52 21.99
CA LYS A 114 -11.98 49.37 22.99
C LYS A 114 -12.28 50.84 22.77
N LEU A 115 -12.27 51.64 23.85
CA LEU A 115 -12.31 53.09 23.74
C LEU A 115 -10.99 53.63 23.17
N GLU A 116 -11.02 54.65 22.32
CA GLU A 116 -9.79 55.25 21.77
C GLU A 116 -8.93 55.96 22.84
N ASN A 117 -9.54 56.48 23.92
CA ASN A 117 -8.84 57.20 24.99
C ASN A 117 -9.19 56.58 26.36
N ASP A 118 -8.33 55.69 26.83
CA ASP A 118 -8.47 54.85 28.03
C ASP A 118 -8.38 55.69 29.33
N ASP A 119 -9.50 56.26 29.79
CA ASP A 119 -9.66 56.78 31.16
C ASP A 119 -10.70 55.91 31.90
N GLU A 120 -10.39 55.54 33.15
CA GLU A 120 -11.11 54.57 34.01
C GLU A 120 -12.65 54.61 33.88
N HIS A 121 -13.22 53.70 33.09
CA HIS A 121 -14.66 53.46 33.04
C HIS A 121 -15.03 52.14 33.74
N ILE A 122 -16.09 52.21 34.55
CA ILE A 122 -16.57 51.11 35.38
C ILE A 122 -17.54 50.28 34.54
N ALA A 123 -17.13 49.09 34.14
CA ALA A 123 -18.05 48.09 33.61
C ALA A 123 -19.09 47.74 34.70
N LEU A 124 -20.35 48.13 34.50
CA LEU A 124 -21.45 47.74 35.37
C LEU A 124 -21.89 46.31 35.03
N SER A 125 -22.08 45.47 36.05
CA SER A 125 -22.73 44.17 35.88
C SER A 125 -24.25 44.36 35.77
N TYR A 126 -24.86 43.77 34.74
CA TYR A 126 -26.31 43.86 34.49
C TYR A 126 -27.17 43.32 35.66
N ALA A 127 -28.33 43.94 35.88
CA ALA A 127 -29.43 43.33 36.63
C ALA A 127 -30.16 42.29 35.75
N GLU A 128 -30.73 41.26 36.38
CA GLU A 128 -31.06 39.91 35.85
C GLU A 128 -31.79 39.81 34.48
N LEU A 129 -32.29 40.89 33.87
CA LEU A 129 -33.03 40.86 32.59
C LEU A 129 -32.74 42.00 31.60
N GLU A 130 -32.05 43.07 31.99
CA GLU A 130 -31.72 44.15 31.07
C GLU A 130 -30.49 43.71 30.25
N GLY A 131 -30.46 43.95 28.94
CA GLY A 131 -29.34 43.53 28.08
C GLY A 131 -29.75 42.93 26.75
N ILE A 132 -28.75 42.45 26.01
CA ILE A 132 -28.92 41.84 24.69
C ILE A 132 -28.97 40.34 24.87
N TRP A 133 -29.97 39.72 24.27
CA TRP A 133 -30.27 38.31 24.40
C TRP A 133 -30.24 37.67 23.02
N ASP A 134 -29.37 36.67 22.87
CA ASP A 134 -29.33 35.82 21.69
C ASP A 134 -30.39 34.74 21.87
N ILE A 135 -31.49 34.86 21.12
CA ILE A 135 -32.63 33.94 21.20
C ILE A 135 -32.50 32.89 20.11
N LYS A 136 -32.36 31.64 20.54
CA LYS A 136 -32.46 30.48 19.67
C LYS A 136 -33.81 29.81 19.86
N ILE A 137 -34.55 29.66 18.78
CA ILE A 137 -35.82 28.94 18.78
C ILE A 137 -35.59 27.55 18.19
N THR A 138 -36.02 26.53 18.92
CA THR A 138 -36.07 25.15 18.46
C THR A 138 -37.51 24.76 18.22
N TRP A 139 -37.88 24.66 16.95
CA TRP A 139 -39.21 24.23 16.52
C TRP A 139 -39.35 22.71 16.58
N HIS A 140 -40.52 22.21 16.98
CA HIS A 140 -40.86 20.79 16.83
C HIS A 140 -41.38 20.44 15.42
N ILE A 141 -41.20 21.34 14.44
CA ILE A 141 -41.88 21.31 13.14
C ILE A 141 -40.84 21.28 12.03
N LYS A 142 -40.87 20.23 11.21
CA LYS A 142 -39.86 19.97 10.16
C LYS A 142 -39.98 20.80 8.88
N GLU A 143 -40.95 21.72 8.76
CA GLU A 143 -41.36 22.27 7.45
C GLU A 143 -41.48 23.81 7.36
N LEU A 144 -40.99 24.58 8.34
CA LEU A 144 -40.91 26.05 8.21
C LEU A 144 -39.66 26.46 7.42
N ASN A 145 -39.67 26.22 6.10
CA ASN A 145 -38.61 26.70 5.21
C ASN A 145 -38.65 28.24 5.11
N GLY A 146 -37.58 28.91 5.55
CA GLY A 146 -37.34 30.34 5.30
C GLY A 146 -37.55 31.29 6.48
N PHE A 147 -37.84 30.79 7.69
CA PHE A 147 -37.78 31.59 8.91
C PHE A 147 -36.42 31.41 9.59
N PRO A 148 -35.78 32.46 10.15
CA PRO A 148 -34.52 32.30 10.87
C PRO A 148 -34.72 31.48 12.15
N ASP A 149 -33.78 30.58 12.45
CA ASP A 149 -33.78 29.74 13.67
C ASP A 149 -33.26 30.50 14.91
N THR A 150 -32.69 31.68 14.70
CA THR A 150 -32.10 32.56 15.71
C THR A 150 -32.50 34.01 15.48
N PHE A 151 -32.74 34.73 16.57
CA PHE A 151 -33.11 36.15 16.62
C PHE A 151 -32.24 36.83 17.66
N VAL A 152 -31.96 38.12 17.48
CA VAL A 152 -31.31 38.92 18.53
C VAL A 152 -32.36 39.84 19.13
N MET A 153 -32.49 39.82 20.45
CA MET A 153 -33.42 40.67 21.19
C MET A 153 -32.65 41.61 22.08
N LEU A 154 -32.94 42.91 22.00
CA LEU A 154 -32.49 43.89 22.99
C LEU A 154 -33.64 44.17 23.95
N ILE A 155 -33.39 43.96 25.25
CA ILE A 155 -34.32 44.35 26.32
C ILE A 155 -33.81 45.66 26.92
N GLU A 156 -34.54 46.75 26.69
CA GLU A 156 -34.08 48.12 26.98
C GLU A 156 -34.39 48.60 28.40
N ARG A 157 -35.20 47.87 29.20
CA ARG A 157 -35.42 48.19 30.62
C ARG A 157 -36.25 47.16 31.39
N GLN A 158 -35.92 46.93 32.68
CA GLN A 158 -36.98 46.64 33.66
C GLN A 158 -36.69 47.01 35.13
N LYS A 159 -37.64 47.72 35.75
CA LYS A 159 -37.94 47.60 37.20
C LYS A 159 -39.06 46.56 37.29
N SER A 160 -38.98 45.59 38.21
CA SER A 160 -40.01 44.57 38.51
C SER A 160 -41.41 44.90 37.95
N GLY A 161 -41.90 44.20 36.93
CA GLY A 161 -43.17 44.56 36.25
C GLY A 161 -43.22 44.21 34.75
N ASP A 162 -43.52 45.19 33.88
CA ASP A 162 -43.56 45.07 32.41
C ASP A 162 -42.24 45.57 31.80
N PHE A 163 -41.71 44.92 30.75
CA PHE A 163 -40.52 45.33 29.99
C PHE A 163 -40.85 45.68 28.55
N THR A 164 -39.99 46.48 27.96
CA THR A 164 -40.00 46.83 26.53
C THR A 164 -38.65 46.46 25.91
N GLY A 165 -38.67 46.04 24.67
CA GLY A 165 -37.48 45.76 23.89
C GLY A 165 -37.73 45.84 22.40
N VAL A 166 -36.70 45.53 21.64
CA VAL A 166 -36.76 45.40 20.18
C VAL A 166 -36.17 44.06 19.78
N VAL A 167 -36.78 43.42 18.78
CA VAL A 167 -36.25 42.20 18.17
C VAL A 167 -35.78 42.52 16.76
N GLU A 168 -34.58 42.07 16.44
CA GLU A 168 -34.06 42.05 15.08
C GLU A 168 -34.09 40.62 14.53
N LEU A 169 -34.59 40.49 13.30
CA LEU A 169 -34.35 39.31 12.47
C LEU A 169 -33.03 39.55 11.74
N GLU A 170 -32.12 38.57 11.77
CA GLU A 170 -30.86 38.66 11.02
C GLU A 170 -31.10 39.15 9.57
N GLY A 171 -30.57 40.33 9.24
CA GLY A 171 -30.66 40.92 7.91
C GLY A 171 -31.85 41.87 7.66
N SER A 172 -32.51 42.38 8.72
CA SER A 172 -33.63 43.32 8.62
C SER A 172 -33.38 44.61 9.39
N VAL A 173 -34.03 45.72 8.99
CA VAL A 173 -33.97 46.99 9.74
C VAL A 173 -34.78 46.83 11.03
N PRO A 174 -34.27 47.25 12.20
CA PRO A 174 -34.99 47.11 13.48
C PRO A 174 -36.27 47.95 13.47
N ASP A 175 -37.32 47.41 14.08
CA ASP A 175 -38.31 48.13 14.90
C ASP A 175 -39.54 47.23 15.14
N ILE A 176 -39.36 45.94 15.47
CA ILE A 176 -40.48 45.15 16.04
C ILE A 176 -40.49 45.42 17.54
N PRO A 177 -41.41 46.26 18.05
CA PRO A 177 -41.51 46.50 19.48
C PRO A 177 -41.94 45.20 20.17
N VAL A 178 -41.22 44.87 21.23
CA VAL A 178 -41.55 43.76 22.11
C VAL A 178 -42.01 44.35 23.43
N THR A 179 -43.14 43.87 23.91
CA THR A 179 -43.61 44.12 25.27
C THR A 179 -43.76 42.80 25.98
N GLY A 180 -43.28 42.74 27.21
CA GLY A 180 -43.39 41.56 28.05
C GLY A 180 -43.62 41.92 29.50
N THR A 181 -43.90 40.91 30.30
CA THR A 181 -44.13 41.01 31.74
C THR A 181 -43.29 39.96 32.43
N VAL A 182 -42.71 40.34 33.56
CA VAL A 182 -42.01 39.41 34.45
C VAL A 182 -42.75 39.40 35.77
N GLU A 183 -43.31 38.24 36.10
CA GLU A 183 -44.03 38.03 37.34
C GLU A 183 -43.05 37.95 38.53
N GLU A 184 -43.52 38.24 39.75
CA GLU A 184 -42.69 38.23 40.97
C GLU A 184 -42.02 36.87 41.26
N ASN A 185 -42.52 35.79 40.66
CA ASN A 185 -41.98 34.43 40.78
C ASN A 185 -40.88 34.11 39.74
N GLY A 186 -40.53 35.04 38.85
CA GLY A 186 -39.52 34.87 37.81
C GLY A 186 -40.04 34.25 36.50
N ASP A 187 -41.35 33.99 36.41
CA ASP A 187 -41.98 33.61 35.15
C ASP A 187 -42.05 34.81 34.22
N ILE A 188 -41.72 34.57 32.95
CA ILE A 188 -41.72 35.57 31.90
C ILE A 188 -42.80 35.24 30.89
N LEU A 189 -43.57 36.25 30.51
CA LEU A 189 -44.42 36.26 29.34
C LEU A 189 -44.01 37.42 28.45
N PHE A 190 -43.68 37.18 27.19
CA PHE A 190 -43.53 38.27 26.22
C PHE A 190 -44.03 37.87 24.86
N SER A 191 -44.35 38.87 24.05
CA SER A 191 -44.82 38.66 22.70
C SER A 191 -44.33 39.74 21.76
N PHE A 192 -44.17 39.36 20.50
CA PHE A 192 -43.90 40.30 19.43
C PHE A 192 -44.54 39.83 18.13
N VAL A 193 -44.71 40.76 17.18
CA VAL A 193 -45.37 40.51 15.90
C VAL A 193 -44.36 40.65 14.79
N VAL A 194 -44.18 39.59 14.00
CA VAL A 194 -43.39 39.66 12.77
C VAL A 194 -44.32 40.02 11.63
N GLU A 195 -44.25 41.27 11.19
CA GLU A 195 -45.02 41.75 10.05
C GLU A 195 -44.37 41.30 8.75
N SER A 196 -45.13 40.61 7.89
CA SER A 196 -44.56 39.96 6.70
C SER A 196 -44.25 40.95 5.57
N HIS A 197 -44.80 42.17 5.66
CA HIS A 197 -44.70 43.27 4.69
C HIS A 197 -45.01 42.89 3.23
N THR A 198 -45.61 41.71 2.98
CA THR A 198 -45.94 41.21 1.65
C THR A 198 -47.41 40.81 1.58
N GLN A 199 -48.08 41.11 0.47
CA GLN A 199 -49.54 40.88 0.32
C GLN A 199 -49.97 39.39 0.38
N PHE A 200 -49.02 38.45 0.49
CA PHE A 200 -49.23 37.02 0.36
C PHE A 200 -48.80 36.20 1.60
N ILE A 201 -48.20 36.83 2.61
CA ILE A 201 -47.81 36.18 3.86
C ILE A 201 -48.55 36.90 5.00
N PRO A 202 -49.24 36.20 5.92
CA PRO A 202 -49.87 36.85 7.07
C PRO A 202 -48.83 37.32 8.08
N ASP A 203 -49.18 38.32 8.90
CA ASP A 203 -48.39 38.69 10.06
C ASP A 203 -48.47 37.58 11.10
N TYR A 204 -47.37 37.30 11.78
CA TYR A 204 -47.31 36.23 12.79
C TYR A 204 -47.09 36.81 14.17
N HIS A 205 -47.97 36.45 15.11
CA HIS A 205 -47.83 36.79 16.52
C HIS A 205 -47.09 35.66 17.23
N PHE A 206 -46.01 35.99 17.92
CA PHE A 206 -45.26 35.04 18.72
C PHE A 206 -45.49 35.32 20.20
N TYR A 207 -45.80 34.27 20.95
CA TYR A 207 -45.98 34.32 22.40
C TYR A 207 -44.97 33.41 23.07
N PHE A 208 -44.25 33.93 24.05
CA PHE A 208 -43.17 33.26 24.75
C PHE A 208 -43.51 33.16 26.23
N THR A 209 -43.42 31.97 26.78
CA THR A 209 -43.57 31.70 28.22
C THR A 209 -42.35 30.97 28.73
N GLY A 210 -41.72 31.43 29.79
CA GLY A 210 -40.49 30.82 30.27
C GLY A 210 -40.07 31.29 31.65
N SER A 211 -38.87 30.91 32.05
CA SER A 211 -38.26 31.32 33.31
C SER A 211 -36.81 31.73 33.12
N VAL A 212 -36.33 32.60 33.99
CA VAL A 212 -34.94 33.05 34.04
C VAL A 212 -34.14 32.16 34.98
N THR A 213 -32.95 31.72 34.56
CA THR A 213 -32.00 31.06 35.46
C THR A 213 -30.60 31.55 35.13
N GLY A 214 -30.06 32.44 35.98
CA GLY A 214 -28.78 33.10 35.73
C GLY A 214 -28.84 33.92 34.44
N ASN A 215 -27.86 33.69 33.55
CA ASN A 215 -27.69 34.41 32.28
C ASN A 215 -28.47 33.80 31.11
N THR A 216 -29.55 33.06 31.39
CA THR A 216 -30.30 32.31 30.39
C THR A 216 -31.79 32.34 30.70
N ILE A 217 -32.60 32.64 29.68
CA ILE A 217 -34.06 32.47 29.69
C ILE A 217 -34.36 31.22 28.89
N THR A 218 -35.19 30.33 29.43
CA THR A 218 -35.68 29.17 28.69
C THR A 218 -37.19 29.07 28.80
N GLY A 219 -37.83 28.64 27.72
CA GLY A 219 -39.27 28.55 27.73
C GLY A 219 -39.85 27.92 26.47
N ASN A 220 -41.17 28.04 26.34
CA ASN A 220 -41.94 27.63 25.19
C ASN A 220 -42.33 28.86 24.37
N CYS A 221 -42.39 28.70 23.05
CA CYS A 221 -42.89 29.70 22.14
C CYS A 221 -44.05 29.13 21.31
N GLU A 222 -45.06 29.95 21.08
CA GLU A 222 -46.25 29.60 20.30
C GLU A 222 -46.48 30.64 19.21
N MET A 223 -46.86 30.19 18.01
CA MET A 223 -47.12 31.05 16.87
C MET A 223 -48.63 31.14 16.57
N TYR A 224 -49.09 32.35 16.28
CA TYR A 224 -50.48 32.71 16.06
C TYR A 224 -50.63 33.48 14.73
N GLU A 225 -51.72 33.24 14.02
CA GLU A 225 -52.07 33.90 12.74
C GLU A 225 -52.71 35.29 12.96
N ASP A 226 -53.25 35.52 14.14
CA ASP A 226 -53.78 36.80 14.63
C ASP A 226 -53.79 36.78 16.18
N GLU A 227 -54.20 37.87 16.85
CA GLU A 227 -54.23 37.98 18.32
C GLU A 227 -55.04 36.87 19.07
N LYS A 228 -55.82 36.03 18.38
CA LYS A 228 -56.72 35.02 18.98
C LYS A 228 -56.62 33.63 18.35
N SER A 229 -56.04 33.51 17.17
CA SER A 229 -56.01 32.29 16.37
C SER A 229 -54.65 31.60 16.47
N LYS A 230 -54.51 30.73 17.48
CA LYS A 230 -53.33 29.86 17.63
C LYS A 230 -53.20 28.96 16.40
N ILE A 231 -52.02 28.90 15.80
CA ILE A 231 -51.77 28.00 14.67
C ILE A 231 -51.50 26.60 15.24
N PRO A 232 -52.32 25.58 14.92
CA PRO A 232 -52.12 24.23 15.43
C PRO A 232 -50.75 23.68 15.05
N ASP A 233 -50.14 22.95 15.98
CA ASP A 233 -48.83 22.32 15.81
C ASP A 233 -47.66 23.30 15.56
N LYS A 234 -47.82 24.61 15.77
CA LYS A 234 -46.75 25.62 15.64
C LYS A 234 -46.19 26.07 17.00
N GLU A 235 -45.67 25.09 17.75
CA GLU A 235 -45.06 25.28 19.07
C GLU A 235 -43.55 24.93 19.02
N GLY A 236 -42.76 25.67 19.78
CA GLY A 236 -41.33 25.45 19.92
C GLY A 236 -40.87 25.67 21.35
N THR A 237 -39.61 25.36 21.59
CA THR A 237 -38.90 25.80 22.80
C THR A 237 -37.92 26.89 22.40
N PHE A 238 -37.65 27.82 23.29
CA PHE A 238 -36.62 28.82 23.07
C PHE A 238 -35.63 28.81 24.21
N GLN A 239 -34.39 29.19 23.87
CA GLN A 239 -33.36 29.54 24.82
C GLN A 239 -32.83 30.90 24.41
N ALA A 240 -32.91 31.87 25.31
CA ALA A 240 -32.25 33.14 25.18
C ALA A 240 -31.04 33.15 26.11
N LYS A 241 -29.85 33.51 25.62
CA LYS A 241 -28.67 33.71 26.47
C LYS A 241 -28.28 35.18 26.42
N ILE A 242 -28.00 35.77 27.57
CA ILE A 242 -27.53 37.16 27.60
C ILE A 242 -26.13 37.20 26.98
N ARG A 243 -25.93 38.13 26.05
CA ARG A 243 -24.65 38.42 25.44
C ARG A 243 -23.82 39.23 26.42
N GLU A 244 -22.55 38.85 26.61
CA GLU A 244 -21.64 39.69 27.39
C GLU A 244 -21.51 41.04 26.68
N ALA A 245 -21.80 42.10 27.42
CA ALA A 245 -21.84 43.45 26.90
C ALA A 245 -21.05 44.38 27.81
N GLN A 246 -20.32 45.31 27.20
CA GLN A 246 -19.74 46.46 27.89
C GLN A 246 -20.66 47.65 27.69
N ILE A 247 -20.91 48.42 28.76
CA ILE A 247 -21.76 49.61 28.72
C ILE A 247 -20.89 50.82 28.97
N GLU A 248 -21.01 51.81 28.08
CA GLU A 248 -20.42 53.13 28.27
C GLU A 248 -21.52 54.16 28.55
N GLU A 249 -21.51 54.74 29.76
CA GLU A 249 -22.37 55.86 30.12
C GLU A 249 -21.81 57.16 29.52
N VAL A 250 -22.64 57.87 28.77
CA VAL A 250 -22.26 59.08 28.01
C VAL A 250 -23.28 60.20 28.25
N ARG A 251 -22.83 61.44 28.26
CA ARG A 251 -23.70 62.61 28.47
C ARG A 251 -24.27 63.11 27.16
N TYR A 252 -25.43 63.78 27.26
CA TYR A 252 -26.00 64.49 26.12
C TYR A 252 -24.99 65.43 25.46
N GLY A 253 -24.77 65.26 24.16
CA GLY A 253 -23.85 66.05 23.34
C GLY A 253 -22.42 65.50 23.26
N ASP A 254 -22.09 64.44 24.00
CA ASP A 254 -20.75 63.84 23.95
C ASP A 254 -20.42 63.30 22.56
N THR A 255 -19.12 63.18 22.28
CA THR A 255 -18.57 62.54 21.08
C THR A 255 -17.51 61.54 21.51
N ILE A 256 -17.65 60.28 21.10
CA ILE A 256 -16.80 59.17 21.58
C ILE A 256 -16.46 58.23 20.42
N THR A 257 -15.24 57.71 20.41
CA THR A 257 -14.73 56.78 19.39
C THR A 257 -14.38 55.43 20.00
N PHE A 258 -14.77 54.37 19.32
CA PHE A 258 -14.42 52.99 19.60
C PHE A 258 -13.51 52.43 18.50
N ILE A 259 -12.51 51.63 18.88
CA ILE A 259 -11.63 50.86 18.00
C ILE A 259 -12.06 49.39 18.08
N ILE A 260 -12.23 48.75 16.92
CA ILE A 260 -12.50 47.32 16.78
C ILE A 260 -11.20 46.64 16.36
N GLU A 261 -10.67 45.77 17.21
CA GLU A 261 -9.40 45.09 17.01
C GLU A 261 -9.63 43.57 16.90
N PRO A 262 -9.47 42.95 15.71
CA PRO A 262 -9.50 41.50 15.57
C PRO A 262 -8.26 40.86 16.21
N ASP A 263 -8.39 39.62 16.66
CA ASP A 263 -7.25 38.78 17.02
C ASP A 263 -6.38 38.50 15.77
N ASN A 264 -5.11 38.11 15.96
CA ASN A 264 -4.16 37.97 14.85
C ASN A 264 -4.63 37.00 13.75
N ASP A 265 -5.30 35.93 14.14
CA ASP A 265 -5.84 34.85 13.30
C ASP A 265 -7.26 35.15 12.79
N HIS A 266 -7.79 36.34 13.05
CA HIS A 266 -9.12 36.77 12.62
C HIS A 266 -9.07 38.05 11.77
N ASP A 267 -10.11 38.23 10.96
CA ASP A 267 -10.47 39.50 10.33
C ASP A 267 -11.82 39.98 10.87
N ILE A 268 -12.04 41.29 10.81
CA ILE A 268 -13.38 41.87 11.04
C ILE A 268 -14.27 41.40 9.90
N ASP A 269 -15.36 40.71 10.22
CA ASP A 269 -16.36 40.28 9.24
C ASP A 269 -17.38 41.38 9.00
N ASP A 270 -17.99 41.89 10.08
CA ASP A 270 -18.98 42.96 10.05
C ASP A 270 -18.96 43.79 11.35
N VAL A 271 -19.42 45.04 11.28
CA VAL A 271 -19.70 45.88 12.45
C VAL A 271 -21.09 46.47 12.28
N LYS A 272 -21.96 46.30 13.29
CA LYS A 272 -23.33 46.81 13.28
C LYS A 272 -23.46 47.99 14.25
N ILE A 273 -23.94 49.12 13.76
CA ILE A 273 -24.20 50.34 14.54
C ILE A 273 -25.68 50.61 14.59
N ASP A 274 -26.25 50.71 15.79
CA ASP A 274 -27.71 50.78 15.99
C ASP A 274 -28.44 49.74 15.12
N TRP A 275 -27.88 48.52 15.08
CA TRP A 275 -28.38 47.36 14.33
C TRP A 275 -28.22 47.43 12.81
N ILE A 276 -27.54 48.44 12.28
CA ILE A 276 -27.28 48.57 10.85
C ILE A 276 -25.85 48.11 10.56
N SER A 277 -25.71 47.11 9.68
CA SER A 277 -24.40 46.66 9.19
C SER A 277 -23.70 47.79 8.42
N GLU A 278 -22.48 48.10 8.88
CA GLU A 278 -21.55 49.03 8.23
C GLU A 278 -20.44 48.29 7.47
N GLY A 279 -20.48 46.96 7.45
CA GLY A 279 -19.41 46.13 6.92
C GLY A 279 -18.18 46.10 7.85
N PRO A 280 -17.04 45.57 7.36
CA PRO A 280 -15.84 45.49 8.17
C PRO A 280 -15.27 46.88 8.45
N LEU A 281 -15.39 47.32 9.70
CA LEU A 281 -15.01 48.66 10.16
C LEU A 281 -14.04 48.56 11.34
N ALA A 282 -12.88 49.20 11.25
CA ALA A 282 -11.87 49.16 12.32
C ALA A 282 -12.14 50.16 13.48
N SER A 283 -13.03 51.13 13.28
CA SER A 283 -13.36 52.13 14.31
C SER A 283 -14.69 52.83 14.02
N HIS A 284 -15.45 53.18 15.05
CA HIS A 284 -16.68 53.97 14.91
C HIS A 284 -16.73 55.14 15.90
N THR A 285 -17.21 56.31 15.46
CA THR A 285 -17.38 57.51 16.29
C THR A 285 -18.84 57.91 16.38
N PHE A 286 -19.40 57.87 17.60
CA PHE A 286 -20.70 58.46 17.89
C PHE A 286 -20.52 59.95 18.15
N ASN A 287 -21.21 60.79 17.37
CA ASN A 287 -21.12 62.25 17.47
C ASN A 287 -22.41 62.84 18.06
N ASN A 288 -22.27 63.81 18.97
CA ASN A 288 -23.38 64.57 19.56
C ASN A 288 -24.51 63.66 20.08
N ILE A 289 -24.14 62.78 21.02
CA ILE A 289 -25.02 61.71 21.51
C ILE A 289 -26.28 62.30 22.15
N ASN A 290 -27.45 61.83 21.73
CA ASN A 290 -28.74 62.31 22.20
C ASN A 290 -29.78 61.20 22.44
N LYS A 291 -29.34 59.94 22.33
CA LYS A 291 -30.09 58.72 22.58
C LYS A 291 -29.09 57.61 22.95
N ASN A 292 -29.61 56.47 23.39
CA ASN A 292 -28.79 55.26 23.54
C ASN A 292 -28.35 54.74 22.17
N HIS A 293 -27.19 54.09 22.14
CA HIS A 293 -26.61 53.52 20.93
C HIS A 293 -26.14 52.07 21.14
N TYR A 294 -25.98 51.36 20.03
CA TYR A 294 -25.49 49.99 20.01
C TYR A 294 -24.34 49.81 19.02
N LEU A 295 -23.30 49.06 19.40
CA LEU A 295 -22.21 48.65 18.53
C LEU A 295 -21.93 47.16 18.70
N HIS A 296 -22.04 46.40 17.62
CA HIS A 296 -21.66 44.98 17.57
C HIS A 296 -20.52 44.75 16.59
N ALA A 297 -19.49 43.99 16.95
CA ALA A 297 -18.46 43.52 16.02
C ALA A 297 -18.53 41.99 15.84
N GLU A 298 -18.50 41.53 14.59
CA GLU A 298 -18.42 40.14 14.20
C GLU A 298 -17.05 39.88 13.56
N PHE A 299 -16.40 38.79 13.95
CA PHE A 299 -15.06 38.38 13.49
C PHE A 299 -15.11 37.01 12.83
N LYS A 300 -14.29 36.81 11.80
CA LYS A 300 -14.10 35.52 11.11
C LYS A 300 -12.65 35.09 11.13
N THR A 301 -12.40 33.79 11.17
CA THR A 301 -11.04 33.25 11.08
C THR A 301 -10.43 33.51 9.72
N LYS A 302 -9.12 33.79 9.68
CA LYS A 302 -8.32 33.84 8.45
C LYS A 302 -8.10 32.43 7.93
N THR A 303 -8.16 32.26 6.62
CA THR A 303 -7.87 31.01 5.94
C THR A 303 -6.81 31.20 4.85
N HIS A 304 -5.99 30.17 4.66
CA HIS A 304 -5.00 30.05 3.58
C HIS A 304 -5.31 28.84 2.72
N THR A 305 -4.83 28.85 1.48
CA THR A 305 -5.08 27.80 0.51
C THR A 305 -3.83 26.96 0.26
N ILE A 306 -4.00 25.64 0.22
CA ILE A 306 -2.97 24.71 -0.26
C ILE A 306 -3.48 24.01 -1.51
N VAL A 307 -2.78 24.20 -2.62
CA VAL A 307 -3.11 23.53 -3.89
C VAL A 307 -2.33 22.22 -3.99
N ALA A 308 -3.02 21.09 -3.81
CA ALA A 308 -2.44 19.76 -3.85
C ALA A 308 -2.77 19.02 -5.16
N THR A 309 -1.74 18.65 -5.91
CA THR A 309 -1.87 17.99 -7.22
C THR A 309 -0.90 16.82 -7.34
N SER A 310 -1.12 15.94 -8.32
CA SER A 310 -0.26 14.78 -8.56
C SER A 310 -0.12 14.47 -10.04
N GLY A 311 1.03 13.93 -10.45
CA GLY A 311 1.26 13.43 -11.80
C GLY A 311 0.58 12.07 -12.06
N GLU A 312 0.80 11.52 -13.25
CA GLU A 312 0.39 10.15 -13.57
C GLU A 312 1.12 9.14 -12.67
N GLY A 313 0.46 8.03 -12.34
CA GLY A 313 1.06 6.95 -11.55
C GLY A 313 0.68 6.91 -10.07
N GLY A 314 -0.14 7.86 -9.59
CA GLY A 314 -0.66 7.84 -8.22
C GLY A 314 -1.56 9.05 -7.91
N THR A 315 -1.92 9.21 -6.64
CA THR A 315 -2.70 10.35 -6.13
C THR A 315 -2.04 10.97 -4.91
N ILE A 316 -2.43 12.21 -4.58
CA ILE A 316 -2.16 12.84 -3.28
C ILE A 316 -3.48 12.98 -2.52
N VAL A 317 -3.47 12.85 -1.19
CA VAL A 317 -4.68 12.98 -0.35
C VAL A 317 -4.39 13.89 0.85
N PRO A 318 -5.21 14.94 1.09
CA PRO A 318 -6.30 15.42 0.24
C PRO A 318 -5.77 16.06 -1.06
N ALA A 319 -6.60 16.10 -2.12
CA ALA A 319 -6.26 16.71 -3.42
C ALA A 319 -7.16 17.90 -3.74
N GLY A 320 -6.67 18.82 -4.57
CA GLY A 320 -7.38 20.02 -4.99
C GLY A 320 -6.97 21.25 -4.18
N LEU A 321 -7.88 22.22 -4.09
CA LEU A 321 -7.71 23.42 -3.28
C LEU A 321 -8.22 23.14 -1.87
N ILE A 322 -7.33 23.19 -0.88
CA ILE A 322 -7.63 22.91 0.53
C ILE A 322 -7.52 24.22 1.30
N GLU A 323 -8.60 24.63 1.96
CA GLU A 323 -8.58 25.77 2.89
C GLU A 323 -8.13 25.30 4.28
N VAL A 324 -7.20 26.03 4.87
CA VAL A 324 -6.62 25.76 6.19
C VAL A 324 -6.70 27.05 7.00
N GLU A 325 -7.25 26.98 8.22
CA GLU A 325 -7.28 28.13 9.13
C GLU A 325 -5.85 28.57 9.49
N ASP A 326 -5.65 29.88 9.69
CA ASP A 326 -4.35 30.45 10.07
C ASP A 326 -3.76 29.77 11.31
N GLY A 327 -2.49 29.37 11.22
CA GLY A 327 -1.77 28.67 12.28
C GLY A 327 -2.04 27.17 12.40
N ASN A 328 -3.01 26.60 11.66
CA ASN A 328 -3.26 25.15 11.70
C ASN A 328 -2.24 24.36 10.86
N ASN A 329 -2.14 23.05 11.15
CA ASN A 329 -1.30 22.12 10.40
C ASN A 329 -2.14 21.36 9.37
N GLN A 330 -1.56 21.02 8.22
CA GLN A 330 -2.20 20.18 7.20
C GLN A 330 -1.24 19.11 6.67
N THR A 331 -1.68 17.85 6.71
CA THR A 331 -0.91 16.70 6.22
C THR A 331 -1.44 16.23 4.87
N PHE A 332 -0.51 15.83 3.99
CA PHE A 332 -0.75 15.23 2.69
C PHE A 332 -0.03 13.89 2.58
N GLU A 333 -0.70 12.89 2.00
CA GLU A 333 -0.15 11.56 1.78
C GLU A 333 -0.16 11.22 0.29
N ALA A 334 0.96 10.75 -0.23
CA ALA A 334 1.08 10.22 -1.58
C ALA A 334 0.66 8.74 -1.61
N SER A 335 -0.19 8.40 -2.56
CA SER A 335 -0.66 7.04 -2.81
C SER A 335 -0.28 6.61 -4.24
N PRO A 336 0.93 6.05 -4.44
CA PRO A 336 1.33 5.48 -5.72
C PRO A 336 0.42 4.32 -6.14
N THR A 337 0.20 4.16 -7.44
CA THR A 337 -0.39 2.93 -8.02
C THR A 337 0.56 1.73 -7.85
N GLU A 338 0.05 0.50 -8.03
CA GLU A 338 0.84 -0.73 -7.86
C GLU A 338 2.14 -0.73 -8.69
N SER A 339 2.12 -0.15 -9.89
CA SER A 339 3.25 -0.11 -10.83
C SER A 339 4.25 1.02 -10.58
N HIS A 340 3.98 1.93 -9.65
CA HIS A 340 4.77 3.15 -9.43
C HIS A 340 5.29 3.28 -8.00
N VAL A 341 6.27 4.16 -7.84
CA VAL A 341 6.76 4.67 -6.55
C VAL A 341 6.81 6.19 -6.63
N VAL A 342 6.83 6.86 -5.46
CA VAL A 342 7.11 8.30 -5.42
C VAL A 342 8.54 8.52 -5.94
N ASP A 343 8.66 9.31 -6.99
CA ASP A 343 9.95 9.77 -7.50
C ASP A 343 10.40 11.03 -6.77
N ASP A 344 9.47 11.96 -6.57
CA ASP A 344 9.71 13.21 -5.87
C ASP A 344 8.40 13.82 -5.35
N MET A 345 8.53 14.72 -4.38
CA MET A 345 7.47 15.59 -3.92
C MET A 345 8.00 17.02 -3.97
N VAL A 346 7.20 17.93 -4.51
CA VAL A 346 7.56 19.33 -4.75
C VAL A 346 6.64 20.21 -3.91
N VAL A 347 7.21 20.99 -3.00
CA VAL A 347 6.50 21.94 -2.14
C VAL A 347 6.96 23.34 -2.51
N ASP A 348 6.02 24.23 -2.84
CA ASP A 348 6.28 25.62 -3.22
C ASP A 348 7.34 25.78 -4.33
N GLY A 349 7.33 24.84 -5.27
CA GLY A 349 8.28 24.79 -6.39
C GLY A 349 9.64 24.16 -6.07
N PHE A 350 9.87 23.72 -4.83
CA PHE A 350 11.11 23.08 -4.39
C PHE A 350 10.94 21.58 -4.16
N SER A 351 11.86 20.78 -4.72
CA SER A 351 11.94 19.34 -4.47
C SER A 351 12.31 19.06 -3.00
N ILE A 352 11.53 18.19 -2.36
CA ILE A 352 11.76 17.69 -1.00
C ILE A 352 12.06 16.18 -0.97
N GLY A 353 12.16 15.54 -2.13
CA GLY A 353 12.54 14.14 -2.29
C GLY A 353 11.35 13.16 -2.29
N PRO A 354 11.63 11.85 -2.44
CA PRO A 354 10.62 10.80 -2.56
C PRO A 354 9.99 10.45 -1.20
N LEU A 355 9.21 11.37 -0.65
CA LEU A 355 8.54 11.20 0.63
C LEU A 355 7.12 10.64 0.44
N PRO A 356 6.66 9.70 1.28
CA PRO A 356 5.29 9.19 1.22
C PRO A 356 4.27 10.16 1.80
N SER A 357 4.69 11.13 2.61
CA SER A 357 3.83 12.14 3.21
C SER A 357 4.59 13.43 3.53
N TYR A 358 3.84 14.52 3.63
CA TYR A 358 4.35 15.82 4.03
C TYR A 358 3.32 16.58 4.86
N THR A 359 3.77 17.28 5.90
CA THR A 359 2.92 18.09 6.77
C THR A 359 3.37 19.54 6.71
N PHE A 360 2.49 20.43 6.26
CA PHE A 360 2.63 21.86 6.51
C PHE A 360 2.32 22.11 7.98
N ILE A 361 3.26 22.73 8.69
CA ILE A 361 3.12 23.06 10.11
C ILE A 361 2.91 24.57 10.20
N ASN A 362 1.89 24.99 10.94
CA ASN A 362 1.56 26.39 11.20
C ASN A 362 1.43 27.21 9.91
N VAL A 363 0.39 26.88 9.13
CA VAL A 363 0.12 27.51 7.83
C VAL A 363 -0.27 28.97 8.04
N THR A 364 0.50 29.89 7.46
CA THR A 364 0.32 31.35 7.59
C THR A 364 0.32 32.09 6.25
N GLU A 365 0.41 31.33 5.15
CA GLU A 365 0.33 31.81 3.77
C GLU A 365 -0.17 30.69 2.85
N ASP A 366 -0.48 31.03 1.60
CA ASP A 366 -0.86 30.06 0.58
C ASP A 366 0.33 29.17 0.17
N HIS A 367 0.08 27.90 -0.06
CA HIS A 367 1.10 26.91 -0.47
C HIS A 367 0.68 26.06 -1.67
N THR A 368 1.65 25.37 -2.26
CA THR A 368 1.44 24.36 -3.29
C THR A 368 2.20 23.08 -2.98
N ILE A 369 1.60 21.93 -3.30
CA ILE A 369 2.25 20.61 -3.20
C ILE A 369 1.93 19.76 -4.43
N TYR A 370 2.96 19.18 -5.02
CA TYR A 370 2.86 18.34 -6.21
C TYR A 370 3.66 17.05 -6.06
N VAL A 371 3.04 15.90 -6.35
CA VAL A 371 3.71 14.59 -6.28
C VAL A 371 4.05 14.07 -7.67
N ILE A 372 5.29 13.62 -7.84
CA ILE A 372 5.81 13.00 -9.06
C ILE A 372 6.02 11.52 -8.80
N PHE A 373 5.54 10.67 -9.70
CA PHE A 373 5.72 9.22 -9.63
C PHE A 373 6.60 8.72 -10.79
N LYS A 374 7.30 7.62 -10.55
CA LYS A 374 8.01 6.86 -11.59
C LYS A 374 7.62 5.39 -11.54
N LEU A 375 7.68 4.72 -12.69
CA LEU A 375 7.49 3.28 -12.79
C LEU A 375 8.53 2.54 -11.94
N LYS A 376 8.10 1.46 -11.27
CA LYS A 376 9.00 0.51 -10.63
C LYS A 376 9.87 -0.17 -11.68
N THR A 377 11.11 -0.46 -11.31
CA THR A 377 12.06 -1.22 -12.13
C THR A 377 12.57 -2.43 -11.36
N PHE A 378 12.83 -3.51 -12.08
CA PHE A 378 13.39 -4.76 -11.55
C PHE A 378 14.65 -5.14 -12.32
N ILE A 379 15.46 -6.02 -11.74
CA ILE A 379 16.69 -6.52 -12.33
C ILE A 379 16.52 -8.00 -12.70
N ILE A 380 16.86 -8.34 -13.95
CA ILE A 380 17.09 -9.72 -14.35
C ILE A 380 18.59 -9.95 -14.46
N THR A 381 19.12 -10.90 -13.70
CA THR A 381 20.54 -11.29 -13.77
C THR A 381 20.71 -12.47 -14.71
N ALA A 382 21.34 -12.24 -15.87
CA ALA A 382 21.60 -13.27 -16.88
C ALA A 382 23.08 -13.65 -16.94
N THR A 383 23.38 -14.93 -16.77
CA THR A 383 24.76 -15.44 -16.77
C THR A 383 24.90 -16.73 -17.58
N ALA A 384 26.09 -16.98 -18.10
CA ALA A 384 26.44 -18.18 -18.85
C ALA A 384 27.75 -18.76 -18.29
N GLY A 385 27.83 -20.09 -18.21
CA GLY A 385 29.06 -20.82 -17.94
C GLY A 385 29.99 -20.88 -19.17
N GLU A 386 31.12 -21.59 -19.02
CA GLU A 386 32.00 -21.91 -20.15
C GLU A 386 31.27 -22.78 -21.19
N GLY A 387 31.58 -22.59 -22.48
CA GLY A 387 30.99 -23.38 -23.58
C GLY A 387 29.75 -22.78 -24.21
N GLY A 388 29.41 -21.52 -23.90
CA GLY A 388 28.32 -20.82 -24.58
C GLY A 388 28.08 -19.43 -24.02
N SER A 389 26.97 -18.82 -24.45
CA SER A 389 26.58 -17.48 -24.09
C SER A 389 25.07 -17.33 -23.89
N ILE A 390 24.68 -16.28 -23.17
CA ILE A 390 23.29 -15.84 -23.02
C ILE A 390 23.19 -14.37 -23.43
N VAL A 391 22.18 -14.01 -24.23
CA VAL A 391 22.03 -12.66 -24.78
C VAL A 391 20.61 -12.14 -24.53
N PRO A 392 20.44 -10.99 -23.84
CA PRO A 392 21.48 -10.18 -23.18
C PRO A 392 22.08 -10.85 -21.93
N SER A 393 23.32 -10.47 -21.56
CA SER A 393 24.02 -10.94 -20.35
C SER A 393 24.22 -9.81 -19.34
N GLY A 394 24.38 -10.15 -18.05
CA GLY A 394 24.65 -9.20 -16.97
C GLY A 394 23.40 -8.86 -16.17
N GLU A 395 23.37 -7.67 -15.58
CA GLU A 395 22.18 -7.12 -14.92
C GLU A 395 21.36 -6.30 -15.93
N ILE A 396 20.13 -6.73 -16.20
CA ILE A 396 19.21 -6.09 -17.14
C ILE A 396 18.10 -5.42 -16.32
N THR A 397 18.00 -4.09 -16.40
CA THR A 397 16.93 -3.34 -15.74
C THR A 397 15.70 -3.26 -16.63
N VAL A 398 14.55 -3.69 -16.10
CA VAL A 398 13.26 -3.79 -16.80
C VAL A 398 12.18 -3.04 -16.03
N SER A 399 11.22 -2.43 -16.72
CA SER A 399 10.08 -1.73 -16.10
C SER A 399 9.00 -2.71 -15.63
N TYR A 400 8.24 -2.35 -14.59
CA TYR A 400 7.11 -3.12 -14.09
C TYR A 400 6.12 -3.50 -15.20
N GLY A 401 5.74 -4.78 -15.25
CA GLY A 401 4.79 -5.35 -16.20
C GLY A 401 5.34 -5.56 -17.62
N SER A 402 6.60 -5.21 -17.88
CA SER A 402 7.24 -5.49 -19.17
C SER A 402 7.55 -6.98 -19.35
N SER A 403 8.00 -7.36 -20.53
CA SER A 403 8.52 -8.70 -20.83
C SER A 403 9.91 -8.57 -21.43
N GLU A 404 10.79 -9.53 -21.13
CA GLU A 404 12.17 -9.54 -21.61
C GLU A 404 12.57 -10.94 -22.05
N SER A 405 13.41 -11.04 -23.08
CA SER A 405 13.79 -12.32 -23.70
C SER A 405 15.29 -12.55 -23.64
N PHE A 406 15.69 -13.81 -23.47
CA PHE A 406 17.08 -14.24 -23.39
C PHE A 406 17.34 -15.38 -24.37
N GLU A 407 18.26 -15.19 -25.30
CA GLU A 407 18.71 -16.22 -26.25
C GLU A 407 19.92 -16.97 -25.68
N ILE A 408 19.83 -18.30 -25.63
CA ILE A 408 20.90 -19.17 -25.13
C ILE A 408 21.57 -19.84 -26.32
N ILE A 409 22.88 -19.62 -26.45
CA ILE A 409 23.65 -19.99 -27.62
C ILE A 409 24.86 -20.82 -27.16
N PRO A 410 24.87 -22.15 -27.35
CA PRO A 410 26.05 -22.97 -27.16
C PRO A 410 27.16 -22.60 -28.16
N ASP A 411 28.41 -22.66 -27.71
CA ASP A 411 29.56 -22.55 -28.61
C ASP A 411 29.70 -23.81 -29.48
N GLU A 412 30.45 -23.72 -30.57
CA GLU A 412 30.75 -24.88 -31.41
C GLU A 412 31.43 -25.98 -30.58
N GLY A 413 30.91 -27.21 -30.65
CA GLY A 413 31.39 -28.34 -29.86
C GLY A 413 30.78 -28.43 -28.45
N TYR A 414 29.86 -27.54 -28.09
CA TYR A 414 29.15 -27.57 -26.82
C TYR A 414 27.64 -27.75 -27.00
N ALA A 415 27.05 -28.26 -25.93
CA ALA A 415 25.64 -28.55 -25.75
C ALA A 415 25.13 -27.77 -24.54
N VAL A 416 23.85 -27.39 -24.52
CA VAL A 416 23.24 -26.92 -23.26
C VAL A 416 23.20 -28.11 -22.30
N ASP A 417 23.71 -27.91 -21.09
CA ASP A 417 23.63 -28.90 -20.02
C ASP A 417 22.41 -28.66 -19.13
N ASP A 418 22.26 -27.43 -18.65
CA ASP A 418 21.11 -27.01 -17.84
C ASP A 418 20.91 -25.51 -17.96
N VAL A 419 19.65 -25.08 -17.89
CA VAL A 419 19.26 -23.70 -17.70
C VAL A 419 18.56 -23.58 -16.37
N LYS A 420 18.96 -22.62 -15.54
CA LYS A 420 18.35 -22.34 -14.24
C LYS A 420 17.67 -20.99 -14.28
N VAL A 421 16.39 -20.96 -13.95
CA VAL A 421 15.58 -19.74 -13.80
C VAL A 421 15.22 -19.60 -12.33
N ASP A 422 15.58 -18.47 -11.72
CA ASP A 422 15.39 -18.18 -10.30
C ASP A 422 15.96 -19.31 -9.39
N GLY A 423 17.15 -19.79 -9.77
CA GLY A 423 17.86 -20.88 -9.11
C GLY A 423 17.30 -22.29 -9.37
N SER A 424 16.16 -22.41 -10.05
CA SER A 424 15.51 -23.69 -10.35
C SER A 424 15.89 -24.18 -11.75
N SER A 425 16.35 -25.43 -11.86
CA SER A 425 16.64 -26.06 -13.15
C SER A 425 15.35 -26.25 -13.96
N ILE A 426 15.40 -25.82 -15.21
CA ILE A 426 14.38 -26.09 -16.24
C ILE A 426 14.87 -27.13 -17.27
N GLY A 427 16.07 -27.68 -17.07
CA GLY A 427 16.69 -28.69 -17.92
C GLY A 427 17.38 -28.11 -19.16
N GLU A 428 17.65 -29.00 -20.12
CA GLU A 428 18.24 -28.65 -21.41
C GLU A 428 17.23 -27.82 -22.23
N TRP A 429 17.41 -26.49 -22.25
CA TRP A 429 16.59 -25.56 -23.03
C TRP A 429 17.43 -24.91 -24.12
N THR A 430 16.96 -25.03 -25.37
CA THR A 430 17.59 -24.38 -26.54
C THR A 430 16.67 -23.30 -27.10
N GLY A 431 17.26 -22.18 -27.52
CA GLY A 431 16.53 -21.05 -28.11
C GLY A 431 16.24 -19.92 -27.12
N THR A 432 15.10 -19.25 -27.29
CA THR A 432 14.75 -18.03 -26.55
C THR A 432 13.88 -18.33 -25.34
N TRP A 433 14.31 -17.88 -24.16
CA TRP A 433 13.51 -17.86 -22.93
C TRP A 433 12.86 -16.49 -22.74
N TRP A 434 11.65 -16.45 -22.16
CA TRP A 434 10.91 -15.22 -21.92
C TRP A 434 10.52 -15.07 -20.45
N PHE A 435 10.78 -13.89 -19.88
CA PHE A 435 10.11 -13.41 -18.68
C PHE A 435 8.95 -12.52 -19.10
N HIS A 436 7.74 -12.83 -18.65
CA HIS A 436 6.53 -12.08 -18.99
C HIS A 436 5.97 -11.35 -17.77
N ASN A 437 5.48 -10.13 -17.98
CA ASN A 437 4.78 -9.33 -16.98
C ASN A 437 5.58 -9.23 -15.66
N ILE A 438 6.81 -8.73 -15.76
CA ILE A 438 7.80 -8.76 -14.69
C ILE A 438 7.38 -7.85 -13.53
N LYS A 439 7.34 -8.41 -12.31
CA LYS A 439 6.90 -7.72 -11.08
C LYS A 439 7.88 -7.85 -9.92
N ASP A 440 8.97 -8.59 -10.11
CA ASP A 440 10.01 -8.85 -9.13
C ASP A 440 11.35 -9.04 -9.87
N ASP A 441 12.45 -9.07 -9.12
CA ASP A 441 13.77 -9.41 -9.66
C ASP A 441 13.83 -10.89 -10.06
N HIS A 442 14.56 -11.20 -11.12
CA HIS A 442 14.73 -12.56 -11.63
C HIS A 442 16.19 -12.89 -11.93
N SER A 443 16.48 -14.18 -12.13
CA SER A 443 17.78 -14.64 -12.61
C SER A 443 17.63 -15.76 -13.64
N ILE A 444 18.57 -15.82 -14.58
CA ILE A 444 18.72 -16.90 -15.54
C ILE A 444 20.20 -17.25 -15.68
N HIS A 445 20.53 -18.54 -15.57
CA HIS A 445 21.88 -19.06 -15.74
C HIS A 445 21.88 -20.22 -16.72
N ALA A 446 22.65 -20.13 -17.80
CA ALA A 446 22.87 -21.22 -18.74
C ALA A 446 24.22 -21.90 -18.46
N SER A 447 24.22 -23.22 -18.41
CA SER A 447 25.42 -24.06 -18.30
C SER A 447 25.52 -24.98 -19.52
N PHE A 448 26.76 -25.31 -19.90
CA PHE A 448 27.05 -26.04 -21.12
C PHE A 448 27.99 -27.21 -20.84
N LYS A 449 27.90 -28.25 -21.66
CA LYS A 449 28.78 -29.44 -21.62
C LYS A 449 29.38 -29.71 -22.99
N GLU A 450 30.60 -30.21 -23.00
CA GLU A 450 31.29 -30.58 -24.25
C GLU A 450 30.59 -31.76 -24.93
N ILE A 451 30.49 -31.66 -26.26
CA ILE A 451 30.07 -32.77 -27.12
C ILE A 451 31.31 -33.63 -27.40
N PRO A 452 31.33 -34.91 -26.98
CA PRO A 452 32.47 -35.80 -27.20
C PRO A 452 32.80 -35.95 -28.69
N SER A 453 34.08 -35.83 -29.03
CA SER A 453 34.56 -35.98 -30.42
C SER A 453 35.18 -37.35 -30.71
N THR A 454 35.44 -38.16 -29.68
CA THR A 454 35.91 -39.56 -29.80
C THR A 454 35.20 -40.46 -28.79
N PRO A 455 34.92 -41.74 -29.11
CA PRO A 455 34.37 -42.68 -28.14
C PRO A 455 35.42 -43.03 -27.06
N PRO A 456 35.00 -43.52 -25.88
CA PRO A 456 35.91 -44.14 -24.91
C PRO A 456 36.61 -45.35 -25.52
N ASP A 457 37.78 -45.74 -25.00
CA ASP A 457 38.52 -46.89 -25.50
C ASP A 457 37.71 -48.19 -25.39
N PHE A 458 37.69 -48.98 -26.46
CA PHE A 458 37.13 -50.33 -26.51
C PHE A 458 37.96 -51.24 -27.43
N ASN A 459 37.93 -52.55 -27.16
CA ASN A 459 38.73 -53.52 -27.89
C ASN A 459 37.87 -54.39 -28.81
N MET A 460 38.45 -54.73 -29.97
CA MET A 460 37.87 -55.61 -30.96
C MET A 460 38.83 -56.76 -31.24
N LEU A 461 38.33 -58.00 -31.20
CA LEU A 461 39.10 -59.23 -31.34
C LEU A 461 38.86 -59.88 -32.71
N TYR A 462 39.94 -60.29 -33.37
CA TYR A 462 39.90 -60.93 -34.68
C TYR A 462 39.47 -62.39 -34.59
N ILE A 463 38.48 -62.76 -35.42
CA ILE A 463 37.98 -64.12 -35.62
C ILE A 463 38.08 -64.47 -37.10
N SER A 464 38.83 -65.53 -37.42
CA SER A 464 38.96 -66.01 -38.80
C SER A 464 37.70 -66.73 -39.27
N SER A 465 37.39 -66.66 -40.56
CA SER A 465 36.36 -67.49 -41.22
C SER A 465 36.64 -68.98 -41.06
N LYS A 466 35.59 -69.76 -40.73
CA LYS A 466 35.67 -71.20 -40.45
C LYS A 466 34.31 -71.89 -40.58
N ASP A 467 34.39 -73.20 -40.82
CA ASP A 467 33.31 -74.15 -40.50
C ASP A 467 33.36 -74.47 -38.99
N PHE A 468 32.20 -74.52 -38.33
CA PHE A 468 32.09 -74.80 -36.90
C PHE A 468 30.82 -75.60 -36.54
N PRO A 469 30.83 -76.38 -35.44
CA PRO A 469 29.62 -77.00 -34.91
C PRO A 469 28.69 -75.92 -34.33
N MET A 470 27.39 -76.01 -34.64
CA MET A 470 26.37 -75.03 -34.22
C MET A 470 25.23 -75.72 -33.46
N GLY A 471 24.52 -74.98 -32.61
CA GLY A 471 23.34 -75.47 -31.90
C GLY A 471 23.69 -76.50 -30.83
N ASP A 472 23.03 -77.65 -30.85
CA ASP A 472 23.28 -78.77 -29.92
C ASP A 472 24.42 -79.70 -30.38
N ASP A 473 25.29 -79.22 -31.27
CA ASP A 473 26.42 -79.93 -31.87
C ASP A 473 26.04 -80.96 -32.95
N GLU A 474 24.76 -81.11 -33.28
CA GLU A 474 24.30 -81.99 -34.37
C GLU A 474 24.40 -81.33 -35.76
N GLU A 475 24.50 -80.00 -35.81
CA GLU A 475 24.59 -79.21 -37.05
C GLU A 475 25.98 -78.58 -37.24
N GLN A 476 26.36 -78.39 -38.51
CA GLN A 476 27.57 -77.65 -38.90
C GLN A 476 27.20 -76.44 -39.76
N THR A 477 27.92 -75.34 -39.58
CA THR A 477 27.73 -74.15 -40.42
C THR A 477 29.04 -73.41 -40.67
N THR A 478 28.99 -72.45 -41.59
CA THR A 478 30.15 -71.66 -42.03
C THR A 478 29.93 -70.19 -41.76
N VAL A 479 30.98 -69.52 -41.26
CA VAL A 479 31.16 -68.06 -41.40
C VAL A 479 32.22 -67.84 -42.48
N ASN A 480 31.82 -67.24 -43.61
CA ASN A 480 32.63 -67.20 -44.83
C ASN A 480 33.75 -66.16 -44.78
N GLU A 481 33.53 -65.05 -44.07
CA GLU A 481 34.50 -63.94 -43.99
C GLU A 481 35.02 -63.76 -42.57
N PRO A 482 36.31 -63.41 -42.41
CA PRO A 482 36.84 -63.04 -41.10
C PRO A 482 36.22 -61.72 -40.64
N PHE A 483 36.10 -61.56 -39.32
CA PHE A 483 35.48 -60.39 -38.72
C PHE A 483 36.15 -60.04 -37.39
N TYR A 484 35.92 -58.82 -36.95
CA TYR A 484 36.22 -58.35 -35.61
C TYR A 484 34.95 -58.41 -34.76
N ILE A 485 35.08 -58.79 -33.49
CA ILE A 485 33.99 -58.76 -32.51
C ILE A 485 34.45 -58.07 -31.22
N GLY A 486 33.56 -57.35 -30.54
CA GLY A 486 33.85 -56.68 -29.28
C GLY A 486 34.36 -57.66 -28.24
N GLU A 487 35.42 -57.28 -27.52
CA GLU A 487 35.95 -58.04 -26.38
C GLU A 487 34.90 -58.25 -25.29
N THR A 488 34.05 -57.23 -25.08
CA THR A 488 32.97 -57.20 -24.10
C THR A 488 31.65 -56.80 -24.76
N GLU A 489 30.57 -56.84 -23.98
CA GLU A 489 29.34 -56.10 -24.28
C GLU A 489 29.63 -54.59 -24.37
N VAL A 490 28.78 -53.84 -25.08
CA VAL A 490 28.89 -52.37 -25.12
C VAL A 490 28.60 -51.80 -23.72
N THR A 491 29.56 -51.09 -23.14
CA THR A 491 29.39 -50.46 -21.83
C THR A 491 28.46 -49.26 -21.90
N TYR A 492 27.91 -48.86 -20.75
CA TYR A 492 27.06 -47.68 -20.66
C TYR A 492 27.80 -46.39 -21.00
N GLU A 493 29.07 -46.25 -20.58
CA GLU A 493 29.89 -45.09 -20.93
C GLU A 493 30.07 -44.95 -22.45
N LEU A 494 30.43 -46.05 -23.11
CA LEU A 494 30.59 -46.10 -24.56
C LEU A 494 29.26 -45.76 -25.25
N TRP A 495 28.17 -46.41 -24.82
CA TRP A 495 26.82 -46.14 -25.31
C TRP A 495 26.47 -44.65 -25.20
N TYR A 496 26.55 -44.12 -23.98
CA TYR A 496 26.16 -42.75 -23.64
C TYR A 496 26.94 -41.74 -24.47
N THR A 497 28.27 -41.91 -24.55
CA THR A 497 29.17 -40.98 -25.26
C THR A 497 28.81 -40.89 -26.74
N VAL A 498 28.69 -42.04 -27.42
CA VAL A 498 28.38 -42.09 -28.85
C VAL A 498 26.94 -41.62 -29.11
N ARG A 499 25.97 -42.05 -28.30
CA ARG A 499 24.57 -41.61 -28.44
C ARG A 499 24.44 -40.09 -28.25
N PHE A 500 25.15 -39.52 -27.28
CA PHE A 500 25.14 -38.09 -27.04
C PHE A 500 25.73 -37.31 -28.23
N TRP A 501 26.90 -37.73 -28.75
CA TRP A 501 27.44 -37.17 -29.99
C TRP A 501 26.45 -37.31 -31.17
N ALA A 502 25.82 -38.47 -31.29
CA ALA A 502 24.94 -38.79 -32.40
C ALA A 502 23.70 -37.88 -32.44
N GLU A 503 23.09 -37.56 -31.30
CA GLU A 503 21.91 -36.69 -31.24
C GLU A 503 22.20 -35.27 -31.72
N TYR A 504 23.41 -34.76 -31.45
CA TYR A 504 23.89 -33.49 -32.02
C TYR A 504 24.24 -33.59 -33.51
N ASN A 505 24.41 -34.80 -34.04
CA ASN A 505 24.73 -35.09 -35.44
C ASN A 505 23.55 -35.70 -36.21
N GLY A 506 22.32 -35.42 -35.77
CA GLY A 506 21.08 -35.73 -36.48
C GLY A 506 20.58 -37.16 -36.32
N TYR A 507 21.04 -37.89 -35.30
CA TYR A 507 20.49 -39.18 -34.92
C TYR A 507 19.38 -39.06 -33.88
N THR A 508 18.40 -39.97 -33.95
CA THR A 508 17.28 -40.05 -33.02
C THR A 508 17.22 -41.46 -32.43
N PHE A 509 17.11 -41.54 -31.10
CA PHE A 509 16.99 -42.80 -30.36
C PHE A 509 15.63 -42.91 -29.65
N ASP A 510 14.94 -44.03 -29.85
CA ASP A 510 13.73 -44.44 -29.14
C ASP A 510 14.01 -44.67 -27.65
N ASN A 511 15.15 -45.29 -27.34
CA ASN A 511 15.58 -45.50 -25.96
C ASN A 511 16.95 -44.86 -25.70
N LYS A 512 17.02 -44.02 -24.66
CA LYS A 512 18.27 -43.37 -24.22
C LYS A 512 19.27 -44.35 -23.59
N GLY A 513 18.85 -45.58 -23.27
CA GLY A 513 19.65 -46.61 -22.60
C GLY A 513 19.73 -46.43 -21.09
N ARG A 514 20.16 -47.49 -20.40
CA ARG A 514 20.28 -47.57 -18.94
C ARG A 514 21.64 -48.11 -18.53
N GLU A 515 22.23 -47.52 -17.48
CA GLU A 515 23.47 -47.99 -16.86
C GLU A 515 23.25 -49.32 -16.11
N GLY A 516 23.67 -50.43 -16.74
CA GLY A 516 23.38 -51.77 -16.25
C GLY A 516 21.87 -52.00 -16.05
N SER A 517 21.49 -52.83 -15.09
CA SER A 517 20.07 -53.15 -14.83
C SER A 517 19.30 -52.10 -14.02
N SER A 518 19.99 -51.13 -13.41
CA SER A 518 19.45 -50.29 -12.31
C SER A 518 19.70 -48.79 -12.42
N GLY A 519 20.50 -48.34 -13.39
CA GLY A 519 20.73 -46.91 -13.62
C GLY A 519 19.45 -46.14 -13.96
N GLN A 520 19.53 -44.82 -13.84
CA GLN A 520 18.51 -43.93 -14.40
C GLN A 520 18.66 -43.92 -15.93
N ILE A 521 17.54 -43.97 -16.65
CA ILE A 521 17.55 -43.97 -18.13
C ILE A 521 18.12 -42.63 -18.62
N GLY A 522 19.11 -42.71 -19.51
CA GLY A 522 19.72 -41.55 -20.18
C GLY A 522 20.55 -40.61 -19.29
N ALA A 523 20.74 -40.91 -18.01
CA ALA A 523 21.55 -40.10 -17.10
C ALA A 523 23.05 -40.25 -17.38
N ASP A 524 23.87 -39.30 -16.92
CA ASP A 524 25.31 -39.38 -17.09
C ASP A 524 25.91 -40.66 -16.47
N PRO A 525 26.93 -41.27 -17.09
CA PRO A 525 27.61 -42.44 -16.55
C PRO A 525 28.19 -42.18 -15.16
N THR A 526 27.95 -43.08 -14.21
CA THR A 526 28.46 -42.95 -12.85
C THR A 526 29.85 -43.59 -12.73
N LEU A 527 30.75 -42.99 -11.95
CA LEU A 527 32.13 -43.48 -11.79
C LEU A 527 32.23 -44.96 -11.39
N THR A 528 31.22 -45.51 -10.70
CA THR A 528 31.23 -46.89 -10.18
C THR A 528 30.58 -47.90 -11.12
N LYS A 529 29.71 -47.47 -12.03
CA LYS A 529 28.93 -48.38 -12.90
C LYS A 529 29.00 -48.05 -14.40
N LYS A 530 29.78 -47.06 -14.82
CA LYS A 530 29.94 -46.68 -16.23
C LYS A 530 30.39 -47.84 -17.15
N ASN A 531 31.08 -48.84 -16.57
CA ASN A 531 31.54 -50.05 -17.26
C ASN A 531 30.55 -51.22 -17.19
N HIS A 532 29.35 -51.05 -16.61
CA HIS A 532 28.26 -52.01 -16.80
C HIS A 532 27.80 -52.00 -18.26
N PRO A 533 27.27 -53.12 -18.78
CA PRO A 533 26.68 -53.13 -20.11
C PRO A 533 25.50 -52.16 -20.18
N VAL A 534 25.32 -51.50 -21.33
CA VAL A 534 24.08 -50.76 -21.59
C VAL A 534 22.91 -51.73 -21.67
N THR A 535 21.80 -51.37 -21.03
CA THR A 535 20.53 -52.10 -21.16
C THR A 535 19.36 -51.16 -21.45
N SER A 536 18.14 -51.69 -21.51
CA SER A 536 16.94 -50.90 -21.83
C SER A 536 17.06 -50.18 -23.16
N ILE A 537 17.65 -50.87 -24.13
CA ILE A 537 17.74 -50.48 -25.54
C ILE A 537 17.05 -51.56 -26.39
N ASN A 538 16.38 -51.13 -27.46
CA ASN A 538 15.78 -52.05 -28.41
C ASN A 538 16.79 -52.40 -29.54
N TRP A 539 16.42 -53.31 -30.43
CA TRP A 539 17.31 -53.73 -31.52
C TRP A 539 17.62 -52.59 -32.50
N ARG A 540 16.64 -51.69 -32.72
CA ARG A 540 16.79 -50.54 -33.61
C ARG A 540 17.77 -49.52 -33.03
N ASP A 541 17.70 -49.25 -31.73
CA ASP A 541 18.65 -48.39 -31.04
C ASP A 541 20.08 -48.92 -31.23
N ALA A 542 20.30 -50.23 -31.10
CA ALA A 542 21.62 -50.84 -31.25
C ALA A 542 22.20 -50.68 -32.67
N VAL A 543 21.39 -50.86 -33.72
CA VAL A 543 21.86 -50.70 -35.10
C VAL A 543 22.11 -49.23 -35.47
N ILE A 544 21.25 -48.32 -35.04
CA ILE A 544 21.41 -46.88 -35.24
C ILE A 544 22.64 -46.38 -34.48
N TRP A 545 22.88 -46.89 -33.27
CA TRP A 545 24.07 -46.61 -32.50
C TRP A 545 25.35 -47.11 -33.20
N CYS A 546 25.32 -48.29 -33.82
CA CYS A 546 26.46 -48.79 -34.59
C CYS A 546 26.81 -47.89 -35.79
N ASN A 547 25.78 -47.35 -36.48
CA ASN A 547 25.99 -46.36 -37.52
C ASN A 547 26.61 -45.08 -36.97
N ALA A 548 26.10 -44.58 -35.84
CA ALA A 548 26.65 -43.40 -35.19
C ALA A 548 28.11 -43.59 -34.78
N LEU A 549 28.45 -44.71 -34.14
CA LEU A 549 29.85 -45.03 -33.82
C LEU A 549 30.72 -45.06 -35.08
N SER A 550 30.21 -45.62 -36.18
CA SER A 550 30.92 -45.66 -37.45
C SER A 550 31.21 -44.26 -37.97
N GLU A 551 30.20 -43.38 -38.04
CA GLU A 551 30.40 -41.99 -38.47
C GLU A 551 31.35 -41.22 -37.53
N MET A 552 31.19 -41.38 -36.22
CA MET A 552 31.99 -40.70 -35.19
C MET A 552 33.49 -40.95 -35.37
N ILE A 553 33.88 -42.16 -35.80
CA ILE A 553 35.28 -42.53 -36.03
C ILE A 553 35.68 -42.59 -37.52
N GLY A 554 34.85 -42.06 -38.42
CA GLY A 554 35.15 -41.96 -39.85
C GLY A 554 35.12 -43.30 -40.62
N LYS A 555 34.30 -44.26 -40.19
CA LYS A 555 33.99 -45.51 -40.90
C LYS A 555 32.65 -45.40 -41.63
N GLU A 556 32.44 -46.26 -42.64
CA GLU A 556 31.22 -46.26 -43.44
C GLU A 556 30.07 -46.96 -42.71
N PRO A 557 28.95 -46.29 -42.42
CA PRO A 557 27.82 -46.90 -41.75
C PRO A 557 27.23 -48.08 -42.52
N VAL A 558 26.93 -49.17 -41.80
CA VAL A 558 26.49 -50.45 -42.36
C VAL A 558 24.98 -50.45 -42.64
N TYR A 559 24.18 -49.86 -41.75
CA TYR A 559 22.73 -49.96 -41.83
C TYR A 559 22.15 -48.81 -42.65
N ARG A 560 21.63 -49.16 -43.82
CA ARG A 560 21.08 -48.22 -44.80
C ARG A 560 19.69 -48.66 -45.23
N ASP A 561 18.91 -47.71 -45.74
CA ASP A 561 17.61 -47.98 -46.34
C ASP A 561 17.72 -48.53 -47.78
N ILE A 562 16.58 -48.74 -48.43
CA ILE A 562 16.52 -49.22 -49.83
C ILE A 562 17.08 -48.24 -50.87
N TYR A 563 17.28 -46.98 -50.48
CA TYR A 563 17.88 -45.93 -51.30
C TYR A 563 19.37 -45.71 -50.96
N ASP A 564 19.96 -46.57 -50.13
CA ASP A 564 21.36 -46.54 -49.69
C ASP A 564 21.68 -45.36 -48.74
N GLU A 565 20.66 -44.72 -48.16
CA GLU A 565 20.80 -43.65 -47.17
C GLU A 565 21.07 -44.22 -45.77
N VAL A 566 21.94 -43.56 -45.00
CA VAL A 566 22.29 -44.00 -43.65
C VAL A 566 21.09 -43.88 -42.73
N LEU A 567 20.74 -44.97 -42.05
CA LEU A 567 19.68 -44.95 -41.05
C LEU A 567 20.16 -44.22 -39.80
N LYS A 568 19.42 -43.18 -39.40
CA LYS A 568 19.73 -42.34 -38.23
C LYS A 568 18.63 -42.28 -37.16
N ASP A 569 17.46 -42.86 -37.41
CA ASP A 569 16.30 -42.76 -36.52
C ASP A 569 15.80 -44.15 -36.10
N SER A 570 15.90 -44.49 -34.81
CA SER A 570 15.43 -45.78 -34.30
C SER A 570 13.94 -45.80 -33.90
N THR A 571 13.27 -44.64 -33.88
CA THR A 571 11.83 -44.51 -33.56
C THR A 571 10.95 -44.99 -34.70
N LEU A 572 11.47 -44.94 -35.93
CA LEU A 572 10.74 -45.34 -37.12
C LEU A 572 10.71 -46.86 -37.24
N GLU A 573 9.53 -47.37 -37.62
CA GLU A 573 9.40 -48.70 -38.18
C GLU A 573 10.21 -48.78 -39.45
N ILE A 574 11.37 -49.43 -39.36
CA ILE A 574 12.20 -49.69 -40.53
C ILE A 574 11.46 -50.76 -41.37
N GLU A 575 10.62 -50.33 -42.30
CA GLU A 575 9.96 -51.18 -43.30
C GLU A 575 11.04 -51.86 -44.16
N ASP A 576 11.30 -53.14 -43.90
CA ASP A 576 12.02 -54.13 -44.74
C ASP A 576 13.29 -53.70 -45.52
N GLY A 577 13.88 -52.55 -45.19
CA GLY A 577 14.90 -51.88 -45.97
C GLY A 577 16.30 -51.88 -45.36
N ILE A 578 16.51 -52.51 -44.20
CA ILE A 578 17.88 -52.75 -43.72
C ILE A 578 18.53 -53.66 -44.75
N ALA A 579 19.50 -53.14 -45.51
CA ALA A 579 20.18 -53.87 -46.57
C ALA A 579 20.97 -55.07 -46.00
N THR A 580 20.25 -56.15 -45.67
CA THR A 580 20.78 -57.45 -45.24
C THR A 580 21.69 -58.08 -46.30
N THR A 581 21.65 -57.58 -47.53
CA THR A 581 22.43 -58.06 -48.68
C THR A 581 23.79 -57.39 -48.85
N LYS A 582 24.09 -56.31 -48.10
CA LYS A 582 25.32 -55.51 -48.24
C LYS A 582 26.13 -55.37 -46.95
N ILE A 583 25.88 -56.21 -45.94
CA ILE A 583 26.55 -56.09 -44.64
C ILE A 583 28.08 -56.22 -44.73
N ASP A 584 28.55 -56.92 -45.78
CA ASP A 584 29.97 -57.14 -46.07
C ASP A 584 30.58 -56.05 -46.98
N ASP A 585 29.76 -55.15 -47.56
CA ASP A 585 30.23 -54.08 -48.46
C ASP A 585 30.77 -52.87 -47.70
N TYR A 586 30.54 -52.79 -46.38
CA TYR A 586 30.87 -51.65 -45.53
C TYR A 586 31.84 -52.04 -44.42
N ASN A 587 32.70 -51.10 -44.01
CA ASN A 587 33.73 -51.32 -42.99
C ASN A 587 33.37 -50.78 -41.60
N GLY A 588 32.13 -50.32 -41.40
CA GLY A 588 31.62 -49.81 -40.12
C GLY A 588 31.16 -50.88 -39.15
N TYR A 589 30.81 -50.43 -37.94
CA TYR A 589 30.31 -51.30 -36.88
C TYR A 589 28.89 -51.75 -37.14
N ARG A 590 28.60 -52.94 -36.62
CA ARG A 590 27.31 -53.63 -36.74
C ARG A 590 27.10 -54.58 -35.58
N LEU A 591 25.88 -55.10 -35.44
CA LEU A 591 25.62 -56.29 -34.65
C LEU A 591 26.26 -57.52 -35.31
N PRO A 592 26.77 -58.50 -34.53
CA PRO A 592 27.15 -59.80 -35.07
C PRO A 592 25.93 -60.54 -35.60
N THR A 593 26.13 -61.35 -36.63
CA THR A 593 25.17 -62.40 -36.97
C THR A 593 25.14 -63.46 -35.86
N ASN A 594 24.05 -64.21 -35.75
CA ASN A 594 23.95 -65.30 -34.77
C ASN A 594 25.03 -66.38 -34.98
N LYS A 595 25.49 -66.58 -36.22
CA LYS A 595 26.58 -67.49 -36.56
C LYS A 595 27.94 -66.94 -36.14
N GLU A 596 28.22 -65.67 -36.42
CA GLU A 596 29.45 -65.01 -35.97
C GLU A 596 29.54 -64.99 -34.45
N TRP A 597 28.43 -64.68 -33.78
CA TRP A 597 28.35 -64.69 -32.32
C TRP A 597 28.69 -66.07 -31.76
N GLU A 598 28.08 -67.13 -32.28
CA GLU A 598 28.28 -68.48 -31.77
C GLU A 598 29.66 -69.04 -32.12
N LEU A 599 30.18 -68.74 -33.31
CA LEU A 599 31.55 -69.05 -33.70
C LEU A 599 32.54 -68.44 -32.70
N ALA A 600 32.38 -67.15 -32.38
CA ALA A 600 33.21 -66.45 -31.42
C ALA A 600 33.08 -67.00 -30.00
N ALA A 601 31.87 -67.43 -29.60
CA ALA A 601 31.61 -68.02 -28.29
C ALA A 601 32.26 -69.41 -28.13
N ARG A 602 32.40 -70.16 -29.22
CA ARG A 602 32.86 -71.56 -29.21
C ARG A 602 34.32 -71.77 -29.53
N TYR A 603 34.96 -70.83 -30.21
CA TYR A 603 36.26 -71.08 -30.81
C TYR A 603 37.36 -71.27 -29.76
N ILE A 604 37.91 -72.49 -29.66
CA ILE A 604 39.06 -72.79 -28.79
C ILE A 604 40.39 -72.65 -29.55
N GLY A 605 40.45 -73.27 -30.72
CA GLY A 605 41.67 -73.34 -31.54
C GLY A 605 42.30 -74.73 -31.56
N PRO A 606 43.52 -74.85 -32.10
CA PRO A 606 44.16 -76.17 -32.32
C PRO A 606 44.64 -76.85 -31.03
N ASN A 607 44.73 -76.11 -29.93
CA ASN A 607 45.23 -76.61 -28.66
C ASN A 607 44.10 -76.57 -27.62
N LYS A 608 43.58 -77.75 -27.24
CA LYS A 608 42.63 -77.90 -26.15
C LYS A 608 43.27 -77.47 -24.82
N PRO A 609 42.62 -76.62 -23.99
CA PRO A 609 43.11 -76.30 -22.66
C PRO A 609 43.30 -77.57 -21.82
N SER A 610 44.48 -77.72 -21.21
CA SER A 610 44.83 -78.88 -20.39
C SER A 610 44.85 -78.58 -18.89
N GLU A 611 44.73 -77.30 -18.50
CA GLU A 611 44.83 -76.84 -17.11
C GLU A 611 43.55 -76.10 -16.70
N GLU A 612 43.17 -76.29 -15.42
CA GLU A 612 42.11 -75.52 -14.79
C GLU A 612 42.44 -74.01 -14.85
N PRO A 613 41.45 -73.12 -14.93
CA PRO A 613 40.01 -73.38 -14.88
C PRO A 613 39.33 -73.59 -16.24
N LEU A 614 40.08 -73.57 -17.36
CA LEU A 614 39.54 -73.68 -18.72
C LEU A 614 39.55 -75.12 -19.26
N LYS A 615 40.03 -76.09 -18.47
CA LYS A 615 40.07 -77.50 -18.86
C LYS A 615 38.65 -78.04 -19.01
N SER A 616 38.22 -78.23 -20.26
CA SER A 616 36.87 -78.68 -20.58
C SER A 616 36.84 -79.94 -21.43
N GLU A 617 35.69 -80.62 -21.52
CA GLU A 617 35.42 -81.40 -22.71
C GLU A 617 35.22 -80.49 -23.93
N ALA A 618 35.53 -80.99 -25.12
CA ALA A 618 35.53 -80.20 -26.34
C ALA A 618 35.16 -81.04 -27.55
N ILE A 619 34.42 -80.43 -28.48
CA ILE A 619 34.16 -81.02 -29.78
C ILE A 619 35.39 -80.81 -30.65
N TYR A 620 35.86 -81.87 -31.31
CA TYR A 620 36.98 -81.79 -32.24
C TYR A 620 36.47 -81.89 -33.68
N MET A 621 36.74 -80.85 -34.47
CA MET A 621 36.33 -80.77 -35.87
C MET A 621 37.42 -80.08 -36.67
N ASP A 622 37.87 -80.72 -37.75
CA ASP A 622 38.83 -80.20 -38.73
C ASP A 622 40.10 -79.56 -38.12
N GLY A 623 40.69 -80.21 -37.11
CA GLY A 623 41.93 -79.74 -36.49
C GLY A 623 41.72 -78.67 -35.40
N ILE A 624 40.48 -78.40 -35.02
CA ILE A 624 40.11 -77.35 -34.08
C ILE A 624 39.24 -77.93 -32.97
N TYR A 625 39.51 -77.51 -31.74
CA TYR A 625 38.64 -77.75 -30.61
C TYR A 625 37.58 -76.64 -30.50
N TRP A 626 36.39 -77.03 -30.06
CA TRP A 626 35.24 -76.16 -29.90
C TRP A 626 34.59 -76.41 -28.55
N THR A 627 34.11 -75.33 -27.92
CA THR A 627 33.23 -75.43 -26.75
C THR A 627 31.94 -76.15 -27.16
N PRO A 628 31.52 -77.22 -26.45
CA PRO A 628 30.27 -77.91 -26.75
C PRO A 628 29.04 -77.01 -26.58
N GLY A 629 27.96 -77.31 -27.30
CA GLY A 629 26.80 -76.42 -27.39
C GLY A 629 26.03 -76.25 -26.09
N ASN A 630 26.06 -77.26 -25.22
CA ASN A 630 25.48 -77.21 -23.89
C ASN A 630 26.37 -76.52 -22.83
N TYR A 631 27.51 -75.94 -23.20
CA TYR A 631 28.42 -75.28 -22.26
C TYR A 631 28.25 -73.76 -22.35
N PRO A 632 28.37 -73.02 -21.24
CA PRO A 632 28.67 -71.60 -21.30
C PRO A 632 30.02 -71.34 -21.99
N SER A 633 30.19 -70.17 -22.60
CA SER A 633 31.43 -69.83 -23.32
C SER A 633 32.62 -69.81 -22.36
N GLY A 634 33.65 -70.62 -22.68
CA GLY A 634 34.86 -70.73 -21.86
C GLY A 634 34.74 -71.59 -20.60
N ALA A 635 33.58 -72.17 -20.30
CA ALA A 635 33.40 -73.02 -19.11
C ALA A 635 34.16 -74.35 -19.22
N SER A 636 34.61 -74.88 -18.07
CA SER A 636 35.23 -76.21 -17.96
C SER A 636 34.24 -77.38 -18.05
N ASP A 637 32.95 -77.13 -17.86
CA ASP A 637 31.93 -78.17 -17.84
C ASP A 637 30.58 -77.58 -18.31
N ASP A 638 29.57 -78.43 -18.49
CA ASP A 638 28.26 -78.02 -18.96
C ASP A 638 27.49 -77.12 -17.96
N TYR A 639 26.32 -76.65 -18.38
CA TYR A 639 25.50 -75.74 -17.58
C TYR A 639 24.99 -76.33 -16.25
N GLU A 640 25.05 -77.65 -16.03
CA GLU A 640 24.61 -78.28 -14.78
C GLU A 640 25.68 -78.17 -13.69
N ASN A 641 26.93 -77.90 -14.06
CA ASN A 641 28.03 -77.70 -13.13
C ASN A 641 28.13 -76.23 -12.69
N GLU A 642 27.53 -75.92 -11.53
CA GLU A 642 27.51 -74.59 -10.94
C GLU A 642 28.92 -73.95 -10.87
N SER A 643 29.95 -74.69 -10.48
CA SER A 643 31.31 -74.16 -10.36
C SER A 643 31.91 -73.77 -11.71
N ALA A 644 31.55 -74.46 -12.80
CA ALA A 644 32.00 -74.13 -14.14
C ALA A 644 31.28 -72.88 -14.67
N VAL A 645 29.96 -72.79 -14.46
CA VAL A 645 29.16 -71.62 -14.82
C VAL A 645 29.61 -70.38 -14.04
N ASP A 646 29.81 -70.50 -12.73
CA ASP A 646 30.27 -69.42 -11.84
C ASP A 646 31.61 -68.84 -12.27
N HIS A 647 32.44 -69.60 -12.95
CA HIS A 647 33.76 -69.14 -13.38
C HIS A 647 33.68 -68.11 -14.51
N VAL A 648 32.69 -68.25 -15.40
CA VAL A 648 32.63 -67.52 -16.68
C VAL A 648 31.43 -66.59 -16.82
N ALA A 649 30.39 -66.76 -16.01
CA ALA A 649 29.13 -66.05 -16.21
C ALA A 649 28.62 -65.33 -14.96
N TRP A 650 27.98 -64.17 -15.17
CA TRP A 650 27.09 -63.54 -14.20
C TRP A 650 25.64 -63.92 -14.50
N TYR A 651 25.00 -64.70 -13.63
CA TYR A 651 23.65 -65.24 -13.86
C TYR A 651 22.83 -65.22 -12.58
N ARG A 652 21.61 -65.78 -12.61
CA ARG A 652 20.62 -65.65 -11.53
C ARG A 652 21.17 -65.90 -10.12
N GLU A 653 22.01 -66.92 -9.95
CA GLU A 653 22.47 -67.34 -8.63
C GLU A 653 23.64 -66.50 -8.09
N ASN A 654 24.50 -65.94 -8.95
CA ASN A 654 25.71 -65.24 -8.52
C ASN A 654 25.73 -63.72 -8.82
N SER A 655 24.79 -63.20 -9.63
CA SER A 655 24.75 -61.80 -10.03
C SER A 655 24.29 -60.87 -8.90
N GLY A 656 23.67 -61.42 -7.85
CA GLY A 656 23.01 -60.62 -6.82
C GLY A 656 21.87 -59.76 -7.37
N GLY A 657 21.21 -60.21 -8.45
CA GLY A 657 20.06 -59.55 -9.05
C GLY A 657 20.41 -58.32 -9.89
N SER A 658 21.63 -58.24 -10.44
CA SER A 658 22.05 -57.11 -11.27
C SER A 658 23.16 -57.45 -12.25
N THR A 659 23.21 -56.74 -13.37
CA THR A 659 24.40 -56.67 -14.24
C THR A 659 25.66 -56.31 -13.45
N LYS A 660 26.84 -56.66 -13.95
CA LYS A 660 28.14 -56.27 -13.41
C LYS A 660 28.96 -55.47 -14.44
N ASN A 661 30.05 -54.87 -13.97
CA ASN A 661 31.05 -54.34 -14.89
C ASN A 661 31.52 -55.46 -15.83
N VAL A 662 31.67 -55.14 -17.11
CA VAL A 662 32.15 -56.08 -18.10
C VAL A 662 33.56 -56.60 -17.75
N GLY A 663 33.88 -57.81 -18.18
CA GLY A 663 35.22 -58.40 -18.04
C GLY A 663 35.59 -58.86 -16.63
N GLN A 664 34.61 -59.02 -15.72
CA GLN A 664 34.86 -59.42 -14.33
C GLN A 664 34.86 -60.94 -14.10
N LYS A 665 34.39 -61.73 -15.06
CA LYS A 665 34.50 -63.20 -15.08
C LYS A 665 35.62 -63.64 -16.02
N ALA A 666 35.95 -64.92 -16.03
CA ALA A 666 36.97 -65.42 -16.94
C ALA A 666 36.49 -65.32 -18.40
N PRO A 667 37.37 -64.92 -19.33
CA PRO A 667 37.04 -64.91 -20.75
C PRO A 667 37.07 -66.32 -21.31
N ASN A 668 36.52 -66.50 -22.51
CA ASN A 668 36.81 -67.67 -23.31
C ASN A 668 38.28 -67.65 -23.81
N THR A 669 38.71 -68.73 -24.47
CA THR A 669 40.12 -68.87 -24.93
C THR A 669 40.56 -67.84 -25.98
N ARG A 670 39.64 -67.04 -26.52
CA ARG A 670 39.93 -65.92 -27.43
C ARG A 670 40.08 -64.60 -26.70
N GLY A 671 39.89 -64.56 -25.38
CA GLY A 671 39.89 -63.34 -24.59
C GLY A 671 38.54 -62.61 -24.65
N ILE A 672 37.47 -63.25 -25.11
CA ILE A 672 36.15 -62.61 -25.16
C ILE A 672 35.42 -62.88 -23.85
N TYR A 673 34.94 -61.82 -23.22
CA TYR A 673 34.26 -61.85 -21.94
C TYR A 673 32.74 -61.80 -22.11
N ASP A 674 32.04 -62.29 -21.08
CA ASP A 674 30.59 -62.14 -20.90
C ASP A 674 29.76 -62.64 -22.10
N MET A 675 30.29 -63.58 -22.90
CA MET A 675 29.50 -64.27 -23.93
C MET A 675 28.38 -65.14 -23.32
N SER A 676 28.45 -65.41 -22.01
CA SER A 676 27.43 -66.10 -21.24
C SER A 676 27.10 -65.30 -19.98
N GLY A 677 25.83 -64.93 -19.81
CA GLY A 677 25.36 -64.14 -18.67
C GLY A 677 25.59 -62.64 -18.82
N ASN A 678 25.53 -61.91 -17.71
CA ASN A 678 25.52 -60.45 -17.61
C ASN A 678 24.34 -59.82 -18.35
N VAL A 679 24.37 -59.67 -19.68
CA VAL A 679 23.18 -59.34 -20.48
C VAL A 679 23.01 -60.29 -21.66
N SER A 680 21.75 -60.55 -22.02
CA SER A 680 21.48 -61.15 -23.34
C SER A 680 21.87 -60.14 -24.42
N GLU A 681 22.28 -60.63 -25.59
CA GLU A 681 22.83 -59.78 -26.62
C GLU A 681 22.02 -59.85 -27.92
N TRP A 682 21.63 -58.69 -28.43
CA TRP A 682 21.02 -58.58 -29.76
C TRP A 682 21.96 -59.06 -30.87
N CYS A 683 21.44 -59.93 -31.72
CA CYS A 683 22.09 -60.33 -32.98
C CYS A 683 21.36 -59.73 -34.19
N PHE A 684 22.03 -59.69 -35.34
CA PHE A 684 21.45 -59.15 -36.56
C PHE A 684 20.27 -59.97 -37.12
N ASN A 685 20.33 -61.30 -37.02
CA ASN A 685 19.43 -62.22 -37.73
C ASN A 685 17.96 -62.11 -37.27
N LYS A 686 17.04 -62.24 -38.23
CA LYS A 686 15.60 -62.38 -37.99
C LYS A 686 15.25 -63.82 -37.59
N SER A 687 14.26 -63.97 -36.71
CA SER A 687 13.54 -65.22 -36.45
C SER A 687 12.04 -64.91 -36.56
N GLY A 688 11.44 -65.18 -37.72
CA GLY A 688 10.12 -64.65 -38.07
C GLY A 688 10.11 -63.11 -38.03
N ALA A 689 9.17 -62.54 -37.27
CA ALA A 689 9.08 -61.09 -37.02
C ALA A 689 9.99 -60.60 -35.88
N SER A 690 10.68 -61.51 -35.18
CA SER A 690 11.57 -61.21 -34.05
C SER A 690 13.04 -61.14 -34.49
N ARG A 691 13.92 -60.68 -33.60
CA ARG A 691 15.38 -60.70 -33.74
C ARG A 691 15.99 -61.68 -32.76
N VAL A 692 17.04 -62.37 -33.18
CA VAL A 692 17.76 -63.35 -32.35
C VAL A 692 18.47 -62.63 -31.20
N ILE A 693 18.43 -63.24 -30.01
CA ILE A 693 19.27 -62.87 -28.87
C ILE A 693 20.08 -64.09 -28.44
N LYS A 694 21.28 -63.89 -27.86
CA LYS A 694 22.16 -64.97 -27.39
C LYS A 694 22.78 -64.65 -26.01
N GLY A 695 23.39 -65.66 -25.38
CA GLY A 695 24.23 -65.53 -24.19
C GLY A 695 23.52 -65.67 -22.83
N GLY A 696 22.22 -65.39 -22.75
CA GLY A 696 21.51 -65.31 -21.47
C GLY A 696 21.93 -64.08 -20.67
N ASP A 697 21.35 -63.86 -19.50
CA ASP A 697 21.50 -62.61 -18.73
C ASP A 697 21.69 -62.83 -17.22
N TRP A 698 21.91 -61.75 -16.47
CA TRP A 698 22.11 -61.76 -15.02
C TRP A 698 20.96 -62.41 -14.22
N TYR A 699 19.79 -62.62 -14.82
CA TYR A 699 18.62 -63.25 -14.20
C TYR A 699 18.30 -64.64 -14.81
N SER A 700 19.11 -65.10 -15.76
CA SER A 700 18.89 -66.36 -16.45
C SER A 700 19.29 -67.55 -15.59
N GLU A 701 18.51 -68.63 -15.70
CA GLU A 701 18.89 -69.95 -15.19
C GLU A 701 20.06 -70.52 -16.02
N PRO A 702 20.93 -71.36 -15.43
CA PRO A 702 22.14 -71.87 -16.10
C PRO A 702 21.91 -72.45 -17.50
N GLN A 703 20.80 -73.16 -17.73
CA GLN A 703 20.50 -73.76 -19.04
C GLN A 703 20.37 -72.77 -20.20
N PHE A 704 20.14 -71.48 -19.91
CA PHE A 704 20.01 -70.42 -20.91
C PHE A 704 21.33 -69.68 -21.19
N LEU A 705 22.42 -70.08 -20.52
CA LEU A 705 23.76 -69.50 -20.69
C LEU A 705 24.61 -70.24 -21.75
N ARG A 706 24.09 -71.37 -22.24
CA ARG A 706 24.79 -72.26 -23.17
C ARG A 706 24.97 -71.60 -24.54
N VAL A 707 26.13 -71.80 -25.17
CA VAL A 707 26.47 -71.15 -26.45
C VAL A 707 25.61 -71.63 -27.62
N GLY A 708 25.12 -72.87 -27.53
CA GLY A 708 24.26 -73.52 -28.53
C GLY A 708 22.76 -73.26 -28.39
N ASP A 709 22.31 -72.38 -27.49
CA ASP A 709 20.87 -72.20 -27.24
C ASP A 709 20.13 -71.73 -28.52
N PRO A 710 19.18 -72.51 -29.08
CA PRO A 710 18.67 -72.22 -30.43
C PRO A 710 17.47 -71.24 -30.47
N TYR A 711 16.84 -70.92 -29.34
CA TYR A 711 15.44 -70.46 -29.34
C TYR A 711 15.14 -69.18 -28.54
N GLN A 712 16.05 -68.21 -28.54
CA GLN A 712 15.73 -66.90 -27.97
C GLN A 712 15.63 -65.84 -29.07
N SER A 713 14.43 -65.28 -29.20
CA SER A 713 14.18 -64.13 -30.06
C SER A 713 13.14 -63.23 -29.45
N LEU A 714 13.32 -61.92 -29.64
CA LEU A 714 12.45 -60.88 -29.10
C LEU A 714 12.02 -59.93 -30.20
N GLN A 715 10.87 -59.28 -30.01
CA GLN A 715 10.43 -58.23 -30.93
C GLN A 715 11.48 -57.11 -30.99
N PRO A 716 11.81 -56.58 -32.18
CA PRO A 716 12.89 -55.60 -32.34
C PRO A 716 12.65 -54.28 -31.59
N SER A 717 11.40 -53.97 -31.24
CA SER A 717 11.00 -52.80 -30.45
C SER A 717 11.09 -53.02 -28.94
N LEU A 718 11.32 -54.26 -28.46
CA LEU A 718 11.37 -54.55 -27.05
C LEU A 718 12.69 -54.06 -26.43
N SER A 719 12.61 -53.36 -25.30
CA SER A 719 13.78 -52.97 -24.51
C SER A 719 13.67 -53.55 -23.09
N LEU A 720 14.73 -54.18 -22.58
CA LEU A 720 14.74 -54.84 -21.27
C LEU A 720 16.02 -54.47 -20.51
N ASN A 721 15.95 -54.39 -19.17
CA ASN A 721 17.10 -54.07 -18.31
C ASN A 721 18.10 -55.23 -18.10
N LYS A 722 18.04 -56.22 -18.98
CA LYS A 722 18.85 -57.44 -19.00
C LYS A 722 19.28 -57.82 -20.43
N LEU A 723 19.04 -56.91 -21.37
CA LEU A 723 19.27 -57.07 -22.80
C LEU A 723 20.11 -55.88 -23.26
N GLY A 724 21.28 -56.18 -23.81
CA GLY A 724 22.19 -55.24 -24.44
C GLY A 724 22.65 -55.81 -25.77
N PHE A 725 23.91 -55.54 -26.12
CA PHE A 725 24.51 -56.04 -27.36
C PHE A 725 26.03 -55.94 -27.29
N ARG A 726 26.69 -56.61 -28.25
CA ARG A 726 28.08 -56.36 -28.61
C ARG A 726 28.18 -55.99 -30.08
N ILE A 727 29.30 -55.38 -30.43
CA ILE A 727 29.59 -54.93 -31.80
C ILE A 727 30.48 -55.91 -32.55
N ALA A 728 30.35 -55.92 -33.86
CA ALA A 728 31.18 -56.60 -34.83
C ALA A 728 31.52 -55.64 -35.98
N ARG A 729 32.53 -55.99 -36.79
CA ARG A 729 32.96 -55.23 -37.97
C ARG A 729 33.67 -56.17 -38.94
N THR A 730 33.53 -55.94 -40.24
CA THR A 730 34.28 -56.64 -41.30
C THR A 730 35.78 -56.33 -41.21
N VAL A 731 36.61 -57.26 -41.67
CA VAL A 731 38.06 -57.04 -41.81
C VAL A 731 38.31 -56.32 -43.14
N GLU A 732 39.16 -55.30 -43.12
CA GLU A 732 39.53 -54.51 -44.32
C GLU A 732 40.45 -55.27 -45.27
#